data_AF-A0A1X2FJV3-F1
#
_entry.id   AF-A0A1X2FJV3-F1
#
_cell.length_a   1.000
_cell.length_b   1.000
_cell.length_c   1.000
_cell.angle_alpha   90.00
_cell.angle_beta   90.00
_cell.angle_gamma   90.00
#
_symmetry.space_group_name_H-M   'P 1'
#
loop_
_entity.id
_entity.type
_entity.pdbx_description
1 polymer ?
#
loop_
_entity_poly.entity_id
_entity_poly.type
_entity_poly.pdbx_seq_one_letter_code
_entity_poly.pdbx_strand_id
1 'polypeptide(L)'
;MADCVVLREKLRVPEVSGLARERLEQPLLSGPQTIVDMVVAPAGCGKTTLLAHVATASERPVGWYRITADDSTEHRMAAHIGAALSMLADTGRAESMGELLGGLDQWSGAGAVLILDDLHEIAETPAERALERFISLRPRRLRLICGSRRMPDINVPRLRVSGSISETGSDDLRFRSWEVEELFASVYREPLRPEAAAALTRRTGGWAAGLQLFHLATVGRTASERHQAVAGLGGRSKLVRSYLTRNVLAELPAERRDFLLRTCTLGRLSGEACDALLGAAGSHRILEELESAQLFTSTDDGGVYFRYHEVLQSHLELALVEEYGPAAARSYYRKSGAVLETLGELRPAVRAYAKAGDWASVSRLVADTGGARIDATVVDDAHLLPASTWQHDPWLAVANARRLVREGALARGVEAYRHAEALYDEPNYRQMCRQESAVASMWLPGNRNGRVPEPLVQHWANPLRDALRRAPEVAGSTATDGWVRLAHAVAAVAAGELRAAREILQSVVDDRQPESSLTIWVSLAAAALDLVDGGPNDPAARFSTIAAEAEREGLPWVSRLCHGLEQVALIVSRDAVWRLEGCNDLISAADRMGDSWGSALLLFAVALAKLRVGEDGKSQLAAAEARFGQLDAPVLQLWCRLLAVIDPQATVPAARRVVDDSHALRCRGARALALAVLQQVSDHEVPEAVGAAALAEQCGLPVLFAEIGDAPEPPSAVTAAAEVVEASLPPVAITCFGGYRIAIDGEIAALSQLRPQARWVLQILSLNPDHDHHRELLEDILWPGVDHSVACHRLQVAVSSVRSMFSESDLVIRRRGESYRLSLPDRATVDVRDFADALSRAATASARGDVRGRVVARQEALNLYTGELLPEMSGAPNIDEERERLHRAAAAAAAALASDYRTLGEYEQALVTAQRSVQLDQYQDNAWVVLADLHETLGDLSSAEYVRREHARIRADLEVAVF
;
A
#
# COMPACT_ATOMS: atom_id res chain seq x y z
N MET A 1 12.33 48.99 40.21
CA MET A 1 12.44 47.77 39.42
C MET A 1 11.21 46.96 39.77
N ALA A 2 10.28 46.79 38.82
CA ALA A 2 9.04 46.07 39.08
C ALA A 2 9.35 44.57 39.07
N ASP A 3 8.96 43.85 40.13
CA ASP A 3 9.14 42.39 40.23
C ASP A 3 8.64 41.71 38.95
N CYS A 4 9.52 40.95 38.30
CA CYS A 4 9.14 40.11 37.19
C CYS A 4 8.27 38.96 37.71
N VAL A 5 6.96 39.06 37.52
CA VAL A 5 6.02 38.00 37.90
C VAL A 5 6.25 36.78 37.02
N VAL A 6 6.79 35.70 37.62
CA VAL A 6 6.93 34.41 36.95
C VAL A 6 5.58 33.70 36.91
N LEU A 7 5.08 33.46 35.70
CA LEU A 7 3.80 32.78 35.50
C LEU A 7 4.02 31.26 35.55
N ARG A 8 3.56 30.63 36.63
CA ARG A 8 3.69 29.17 36.84
C ARG A 8 3.13 28.33 35.70
N GLU A 9 2.10 28.82 35.00
CA GLU A 9 1.50 28.12 33.87
C GLU A 9 2.48 27.96 32.70
N LYS A 10 3.43 28.89 32.52
CA LYS A 10 4.48 28.79 31.50
C LYS A 10 5.51 27.71 31.81
N LEU A 11 5.59 27.27 33.07
CA LEU A 11 6.58 26.31 33.57
C LEU A 11 6.01 24.90 33.73
N ARG A 12 4.70 24.73 33.57
CA ARG A 12 4.02 23.46 33.74
C ARG A 12 4.20 22.63 32.46
N VAL A 13 4.68 21.39 32.62
CA VAL A 13 4.68 20.41 31.53
C VAL A 13 3.22 20.16 31.12
N PRO A 14 2.85 20.30 29.84
CA PRO A 14 1.52 20.00 29.36
C PRO A 14 1.13 18.55 29.68
N GLU A 15 -0.16 18.30 29.93
CA GLU A 15 -0.64 16.93 30.08
C GLU A 15 -0.43 16.16 28.77
N VAL A 16 0.20 14.99 28.89
CA VAL A 16 0.52 14.14 27.74
C VAL A 16 -0.77 13.66 27.11
N SER A 17 -1.01 14.08 25.87
CA SER A 17 -2.15 13.68 25.05
C SER A 17 -1.69 13.53 23.61
N GLY A 18 -2.23 12.53 22.90
CA GLY A 18 -1.77 12.19 21.54
C GLY A 18 -0.87 10.96 21.51
N LEU A 19 -0.53 10.52 20.29
CA LEU A 19 0.19 9.27 20.06
C LEU A 19 1.67 9.41 20.44
N ALA A 20 2.20 8.45 21.20
CA ALA A 20 3.63 8.30 21.44
C ALA A 20 4.32 7.81 20.17
N ARG A 21 5.39 8.49 19.77
CA ARG A 21 6.12 8.23 18.51
C ARG A 21 7.56 7.91 18.81
N GLU A 22 7.82 6.64 19.12
CA GLU A 22 9.16 6.15 19.53
C GLU A 22 10.28 6.57 18.56
N ARG A 23 10.01 6.57 17.25
CA ARG A 23 10.95 7.03 16.21
C ARG A 23 11.47 8.45 16.45
N LEU A 24 10.64 9.33 17.02
CA LEU A 24 10.97 10.73 17.29
C LEU A 24 11.42 10.96 18.73
N GLU A 25 10.90 10.18 19.66
CA GLU A 25 11.22 10.29 21.09
C GLU A 25 12.58 9.69 21.42
N GLN A 26 12.91 8.53 20.86
CA GLN A 26 14.17 7.82 21.15
C GLN A 26 15.41 8.68 20.86
N PRO A 27 15.55 9.39 19.72
CA PRO A 27 16.68 10.29 19.50
C PRO A 27 16.77 11.42 20.56
N LEU A 28 15.62 11.96 20.97
CA LEU A 28 15.50 13.03 21.95
C LEU A 28 15.72 12.55 23.41
N LEU A 29 15.58 11.25 23.67
CA LEU A 29 15.85 10.63 24.97
C LEU A 29 17.30 10.10 25.07
N SER A 30 17.77 9.43 24.01
CA SER A 30 19.00 8.63 23.98
C SER A 30 20.23 9.35 23.40
N GLY A 31 20.07 10.58 22.90
CA GLY A 31 21.15 11.35 22.26
C GLY A 31 22.42 11.56 23.13
N PRO A 32 23.60 11.73 22.51
CA PRO A 32 24.86 12.04 23.19
C PRO A 32 24.72 13.17 24.23
N GLN A 33 25.46 13.08 25.34
CA GLN A 33 25.38 13.99 26.50
C GLN A 33 25.65 15.49 26.21
N THR A 34 25.87 15.91 24.95
CA THR A 34 26.40 17.23 24.58
C THR A 34 25.53 18.03 23.60
N ILE A 35 24.31 17.59 23.30
CA ILE A 35 23.51 18.10 22.17
C ILE A 35 22.47 19.15 22.60
N VAL A 36 22.29 20.18 21.75
CA VAL A 36 21.07 20.99 21.65
C VAL A 36 20.18 20.35 20.60
N ASP A 37 19.00 19.89 20.97
CA ASP A 37 18.03 19.35 20.01
C ASP A 37 17.06 20.46 19.60
N MET A 38 16.98 20.72 18.30
CA MET A 38 16.07 21.69 17.71
C MET A 38 14.93 20.94 17.02
N VAL A 39 13.70 21.17 17.46
CA VAL A 39 12.48 20.69 16.81
C VAL A 39 11.83 21.86 16.09
N VAL A 40 12.06 21.96 14.78
CA VAL A 40 11.65 23.11 13.96
C VAL A 40 10.56 22.68 12.98
N ALA A 41 9.36 23.20 13.15
CA ALA A 41 8.23 22.91 12.28
C ALA A 41 7.08 23.91 12.43
N PRO A 42 6.16 24.04 11.45
CA PRO A 42 5.01 24.93 11.51
C PRO A 42 4.06 24.64 12.69
N ALA A 43 3.11 25.55 12.89
CA ALA A 43 1.99 25.30 13.79
C ALA A 43 1.22 24.05 13.36
N GLY A 44 0.75 23.25 14.33
CA GLY A 44 -0.10 22.08 14.04
C GLY A 44 0.64 20.79 13.63
N CYS A 45 1.98 20.77 13.62
CA CYS A 45 2.78 19.54 13.38
C CYS A 45 2.96 18.63 14.62
N GLY A 46 2.42 19.02 15.77
CA GLY A 46 2.54 18.24 17.02
C GLY A 46 3.87 18.41 17.77
N LYS A 47 4.58 19.54 17.60
CA LYS A 47 5.83 19.84 18.32
C LYS A 47 5.67 19.78 19.84
N THR A 48 4.75 20.57 20.39
CA THR A 48 4.47 20.62 21.83
C THR A 48 4.09 19.24 22.38
N THR A 49 3.32 18.44 21.61
CA THR A 49 2.97 17.07 21.97
C THR A 49 4.20 16.17 22.06
N LEU A 50 5.09 16.21 21.06
CA LEU A 50 6.36 15.46 21.11
C LEU A 50 7.21 15.87 22.31
N LEU A 51 7.36 17.18 22.54
CA LEU A 51 8.13 17.70 23.66
C LEU A 51 7.56 17.27 25.01
N ALA A 52 6.23 17.25 25.17
CA ALA A 52 5.58 16.78 26.38
C ALA A 52 5.80 15.27 26.61
N HIS A 53 5.70 14.44 25.55
CA HIS A 53 6.02 13.01 25.63
C HIS A 53 7.47 12.79 26.07
N VAL A 54 8.44 13.51 25.47
CA VAL A 54 9.85 13.44 25.87
C VAL A 54 10.05 13.92 27.31
N ALA A 55 9.34 14.98 27.74
CA ALA A 55 9.41 15.47 29.12
C ALA A 55 8.97 14.42 30.13
N THR A 56 7.90 13.67 29.83
CA THR A 56 7.34 12.64 30.70
C THR A 56 8.12 11.33 30.65
N ALA A 57 8.66 10.96 29.49
CA ALA A 57 9.47 9.76 29.31
C ALA A 57 10.92 9.92 29.82
N SER A 58 11.37 11.13 30.13
CA SER A 58 12.73 11.37 30.60
C SER A 58 12.95 10.86 32.02
N GLU A 59 13.98 10.02 32.20
CA GLU A 59 14.43 9.58 33.53
C GLU A 59 15.23 10.68 34.28
N ARG A 60 15.57 11.78 33.60
CA ARG A 60 16.29 12.91 34.18
C ARG A 60 15.32 13.99 34.64
N PRO A 61 15.69 14.81 35.64
CA PRO A 61 14.93 16.00 35.98
C PRO A 61 14.70 16.91 34.76
N VAL A 62 13.44 17.27 34.51
CA VAL A 62 13.04 18.12 33.38
C VAL A 62 12.53 19.47 33.87
N GLY A 63 13.12 20.55 33.35
CA GLY A 63 12.55 21.90 33.40
C GLY A 63 11.77 22.18 32.11
N TRP A 64 10.58 22.73 32.23
CA TRP A 64 9.77 23.17 31.08
C TRP A 64 9.61 24.68 31.10
N TYR A 65 9.70 25.30 29.93
CA TYR A 65 9.39 26.71 29.76
C TYR A 65 8.77 26.98 28.39
N ARG A 66 7.51 27.44 28.41
CA ARG A 66 6.80 27.95 27.24
C ARG A 66 7.00 29.45 27.09
N ILE A 67 7.57 29.85 25.97
CA ILE A 67 7.92 31.24 25.66
C ILE A 67 6.72 31.95 25.02
N THR A 68 6.52 33.23 25.33
CA THR A 68 5.55 34.10 24.63
C THR A 68 6.20 35.43 24.27
N ALA A 69 5.60 36.22 23.37
CA ALA A 69 6.11 37.53 22.97
C ALA A 69 6.44 38.50 24.13
N ASP A 70 5.76 38.36 25.28
CA ASP A 70 6.00 39.15 26.50
C ASP A 70 7.37 38.88 27.16
N ASP A 71 8.09 37.85 26.71
CA ASP A 71 9.41 37.44 27.22
C ASP A 71 10.57 38.00 26.39
N SER A 72 10.31 39.00 25.54
CA SER A 72 11.29 39.65 24.64
C SER A 72 12.51 40.30 25.33
N THR A 73 12.54 40.36 26.66
CA THR A 73 13.66 40.93 27.44
C THR A 73 14.48 39.86 28.16
N GLU A 74 15.81 40.03 28.23
CA GLU A 74 16.70 39.12 28.95
C GLU A 74 16.26 38.84 30.39
N HIS A 75 15.87 39.89 31.13
CA HIS A 75 15.48 39.78 32.53
C HIS A 75 14.29 38.84 32.76
N ARG A 76 13.23 38.95 31.93
CA ARG A 76 12.04 38.09 32.03
C ARG A 76 12.34 36.64 31.67
N MET A 77 13.14 36.44 30.63
CA MET A 77 13.54 35.10 30.19
C MET A 77 14.42 34.42 31.25
N ALA A 78 15.37 35.15 31.82
CA ALA A 78 16.24 34.64 32.89
C ALA A 78 15.43 34.24 34.13
N ALA A 79 14.45 35.06 34.53
CA ALA A 79 13.57 34.72 35.65
C ALA A 79 12.76 33.43 35.41
N HIS A 80 12.21 33.24 34.20
CA HIS A 80 11.42 32.04 33.88
C HIS A 80 12.29 30.78 33.73
N ILE A 81 13.47 30.87 33.09
CA ILE A 81 14.42 29.75 33.02
C ILE A 81 14.92 29.40 34.42
N GLY A 82 15.22 30.40 35.25
CA GLY A 82 15.65 30.20 36.62
C GLY A 82 14.62 29.50 37.48
N ALA A 83 13.35 29.84 37.29
CA ALA A 83 12.23 29.17 37.93
C ALA A 83 12.00 27.74 37.37
N ALA A 84 12.17 27.51 36.05
CA ALA A 84 12.08 26.17 35.46
C ALA A 84 13.16 25.23 36.00
N LEU A 85 14.34 25.77 36.34
CA LEU A 85 15.50 25.03 36.83
C LEU A 85 15.65 25.07 38.36
N SER A 86 14.73 25.71 39.09
CA SER A 86 14.88 25.93 40.54
C SER A 86 14.86 24.62 41.36
N MET A 87 14.42 23.51 40.76
CA MET A 87 14.52 22.18 41.37
C MET A 87 15.94 21.60 41.31
N LEU A 88 16.82 22.15 40.48
CA LEU A 88 18.18 21.66 40.26
C LEU A 88 19.22 22.47 41.03
N ALA A 89 19.04 23.80 41.05
CA ALA A 89 19.97 24.75 41.64
C ALA A 89 19.19 25.96 42.20
N ASP A 90 19.84 26.79 43.02
CA ASP A 90 19.25 28.04 43.54
C ASP A 90 19.22 29.14 42.47
N THR A 91 18.49 28.87 41.38
CA THR A 91 18.38 29.73 40.18
C THR A 91 17.09 30.55 40.16
N GLY A 92 16.17 30.31 41.10
CA GLY A 92 14.83 30.91 41.11
C GLY A 92 14.78 32.42 41.36
N ARG A 93 15.92 33.05 41.66
CA ARG A 93 16.07 34.51 41.86
C ARG A 93 16.95 35.19 40.81
N ALA A 94 17.38 34.47 39.77
CA ALA A 94 18.27 35.03 38.77
C ALA A 94 17.56 36.10 37.93
N GLU A 95 18.17 37.29 37.86
CA GLU A 95 17.66 38.45 37.11
C GLU A 95 18.35 38.63 35.76
N SER A 96 19.38 37.82 35.46
CA SER A 96 20.13 37.82 34.21
C SER A 96 20.60 36.41 33.81
N MET A 97 20.95 36.21 32.53
CA MET A 97 21.49 34.92 32.07
C MET A 97 22.85 34.59 32.71
N GLY A 98 23.63 35.61 33.09
CA GLY A 98 24.92 35.43 33.78
C GLY A 98 24.76 34.84 35.18
N GLU A 99 23.76 35.32 35.94
CA GLU A 99 23.44 34.78 37.27
C GLU A 99 22.94 33.33 37.19
N LEU A 100 22.13 33.01 36.17
CA LEU A 100 21.71 31.63 35.90
C LEU A 100 22.89 30.70 35.67
N LEU A 101 23.82 31.10 34.80
CA LEU A 101 25.02 30.31 34.51
C LEU A 101 25.88 30.13 35.76
N GLY A 102 26.06 31.18 36.57
CA GLY A 102 26.80 31.09 37.83
C GLY A 102 26.15 30.16 38.86
N GLY A 103 24.82 30.10 38.92
CA GLY A 103 24.10 29.15 39.77
C GLY A 103 24.19 27.71 39.25
N LEU A 104 24.13 27.51 37.93
CA LEU A 104 24.25 26.20 37.29
C LEU A 104 25.67 25.64 37.32
N ASP A 105 26.71 26.48 37.36
CA ASP A 105 28.10 26.04 37.53
C ASP A 105 28.36 25.39 38.89
N GLN A 106 27.59 25.76 39.91
CA GLN A 106 27.68 25.20 41.26
C GLN A 106 26.87 23.88 41.40
N TRP A 107 26.08 23.52 40.39
CA TRP A 107 25.26 22.33 40.41
C TRP A 107 26.08 21.06 40.07
N SER A 108 26.02 20.08 40.96
CA SER A 108 26.80 18.83 40.86
C SER A 108 25.98 17.59 40.47
N GLY A 109 24.73 17.75 40.02
CA GLY A 109 23.83 16.65 39.67
C GLY A 109 24.30 15.77 38.50
N ALA A 110 23.64 14.62 38.33
CA ALA A 110 23.97 13.62 37.31
C ALA A 110 23.60 14.05 35.87
N GLY A 111 22.66 14.99 35.71
CA GLY A 111 22.21 15.53 34.42
C GLY A 111 20.76 16.01 34.48
N ALA A 112 20.36 16.90 33.58
CA ALA A 112 19.00 17.45 33.50
C ALA A 112 18.65 17.85 32.07
N VAL A 113 17.36 18.00 31.79
CA VAL A 113 16.84 18.46 30.50
C VAL A 113 16.06 19.76 30.71
N LEU A 114 16.31 20.77 29.88
CA LEU A 114 15.47 21.95 29.79
C LEU A 114 14.79 21.97 28.42
N ILE A 115 13.47 22.02 28.45
CA ILE A 115 12.63 22.11 27.26
C ILE A 115 12.13 23.53 27.11
N LEU A 116 12.44 24.15 25.98
CA LEU A 116 11.99 25.48 25.59
C LEU A 116 10.97 25.34 24.46
N ASP A 117 9.70 25.65 24.70
CA ASP A 117 8.65 25.59 23.69
C ASP A 117 8.29 26.99 23.16
N ASP A 118 7.82 27.06 21.92
CA ASP A 118 7.45 28.29 21.22
C ASP A 118 8.58 29.36 21.07
N LEU A 119 9.83 28.94 20.89
CA LEU A 119 11.00 29.84 20.86
C LEU A 119 10.94 30.97 19.81
N HIS A 120 10.28 30.75 18.68
CA HIS A 120 10.03 31.76 17.65
C HIS A 120 9.37 33.07 18.15
N GLU A 121 8.66 33.07 19.28
CA GLU A 121 7.97 34.23 19.85
C GLU A 121 8.91 35.38 20.26
N ILE A 122 10.19 35.09 20.51
CA ILE A 122 11.20 36.08 20.90
C ILE A 122 12.15 36.44 19.76
N ALA A 123 11.73 36.22 18.51
CA ALA A 123 12.51 36.54 17.33
C ALA A 123 12.99 37.99 17.28
N GLU A 124 14.28 38.17 16.96
CA GLU A 124 14.94 39.46 16.76
C GLU A 124 14.94 40.34 18.03
N THR A 125 14.69 39.74 19.19
CA THR A 125 14.65 40.44 20.47
C THR A 125 15.98 40.37 21.22
N PRO A 126 16.20 41.23 22.24
CA PRO A 126 17.32 41.08 23.18
C PRO A 126 17.34 39.72 23.89
N ALA A 127 16.18 39.10 24.12
CA ALA A 127 16.10 37.78 24.75
C ALA A 127 16.71 36.65 23.89
N GLU A 128 16.49 36.65 22.57
CA GLU A 128 17.08 35.65 21.66
C GLU A 128 18.62 35.70 21.70
N ARG A 129 19.20 36.91 21.68
CA ARG A 129 20.66 37.13 21.84
C ARG A 129 21.18 36.71 23.21
N ALA A 130 20.38 36.84 24.26
CA ALA A 130 20.74 36.36 25.59
C ALA A 130 20.69 34.82 25.67
N LEU A 131 19.72 34.20 25.01
CA LEU A 131 19.61 32.74 24.91
C LEU A 131 20.81 32.13 24.17
N GLU A 132 21.29 32.75 23.08
CA GLU A 132 22.50 32.28 22.38
C GLU A 132 23.71 32.16 23.33
N ARG A 133 23.90 33.17 24.19
CA ARG A 133 24.96 33.18 25.22
C ARG A 133 24.76 32.05 26.23
N PHE A 134 23.54 31.84 26.69
CA PHE A 134 23.20 30.74 27.60
C PHE A 134 23.47 29.36 26.97
N ILE A 135 23.03 29.14 25.73
CA ILE A 135 23.28 27.91 24.98
C ILE A 135 24.78 27.63 24.89
N SER A 136 25.59 28.64 24.63
CA SER A 136 27.04 28.50 24.45
C SER A 136 27.81 28.21 25.75
N LEU A 137 27.33 28.72 26.89
CA LEU A 137 28.07 28.71 28.16
C LEU A 137 27.51 27.75 29.22
N ARG A 138 26.33 27.17 28.99
CA ARG A 138 25.71 26.25 29.97
C ARG A 138 26.61 25.05 30.31
N PRO A 139 26.47 24.47 31.52
CA PRO A 139 27.12 23.21 31.84
C PRO A 139 26.71 22.09 30.87
N ARG A 140 27.67 21.28 30.43
CA ARG A 140 27.43 20.19 29.46
C ARG A 140 26.41 19.15 29.92
N ARG A 141 26.15 19.05 31.22
CA ARG A 141 25.18 18.11 31.81
C ARG A 141 23.73 18.57 31.68
N LEU A 142 23.50 19.80 31.23
CA LEU A 142 22.18 20.36 30.93
C LEU A 142 21.88 20.23 29.43
N ARG A 143 21.02 19.28 29.07
CA ARG A 143 20.53 19.08 27.71
C ARG A 143 19.45 20.12 27.41
N LEU A 144 19.46 20.67 26.20
CA LEU A 144 18.43 21.60 25.73
C LEU A 144 17.64 20.97 24.60
N ILE A 145 16.32 21.02 24.70
CA ILE A 145 15.41 20.67 23.61
C ILE A 145 14.54 21.89 23.32
N CYS A 146 14.58 22.40 22.10
CA CYS A 146 13.94 23.65 21.74
C CYS A 146 12.90 23.41 20.63
N GLY A 147 11.63 23.72 20.90
CA GLY A 147 10.55 23.78 19.93
C GLY A 147 10.45 25.17 19.30
N SER A 148 10.48 25.26 17.98
CA SER A 148 10.32 26.53 17.27
C SER A 148 9.58 26.37 15.95
N ARG A 149 9.03 27.47 15.42
CA ARG A 149 8.48 27.51 14.04
C ARG A 149 9.51 27.89 12.99
N ARG A 150 10.59 28.54 13.43
CA ARG A 150 11.73 28.95 12.59
C ARG A 150 13.03 28.62 13.32
N MET A 151 14.12 28.47 12.59
CA MET A 151 15.42 28.36 13.22
C MET A 151 15.76 29.70 13.90
N PRO A 152 16.12 29.71 15.20
CA PRO A 152 16.59 30.93 15.87
C PRO A 152 17.94 31.37 15.30
N ASP A 153 18.23 32.68 15.36
CA ASP A 153 19.48 33.26 14.86
C ASP A 153 20.63 33.00 15.86
N ILE A 154 21.01 31.72 15.93
CA ILE A 154 22.15 31.22 16.69
C ILE A 154 23.24 30.93 15.66
N ASN A 155 24.53 31.05 16.02
CA ASN A 155 25.61 30.64 15.13
C ASN A 155 25.67 29.09 14.92
N VAL A 156 24.70 28.56 14.17
CA VAL A 156 24.51 27.15 13.81
C VAL A 156 25.76 26.55 13.14
N PRO A 157 26.52 27.25 12.26
CA PRO A 157 27.73 26.68 11.66
C PRO A 157 28.77 26.24 12.69
N ARG A 158 28.96 26.98 13.80
CA ARG A 158 29.89 26.58 14.87
C ARG A 158 29.42 25.34 15.64
N LEU A 159 28.11 25.23 15.89
CA LEU A 159 27.53 24.11 16.64
C LEU A 159 27.37 22.83 15.79
N ARG A 160 27.15 22.98 14.48
CA ARG A 160 27.14 21.87 13.51
C ARG A 160 28.54 21.27 13.33
N VAL A 161 29.59 22.09 13.21
CA VAL A 161 30.99 21.61 13.06
C VAL A 161 31.48 20.87 14.32
N SER A 162 30.96 21.21 15.51
CA SER A 162 31.28 20.50 16.76
C SER A 162 30.38 19.30 17.06
N GLY A 163 29.41 18.97 16.19
CA GLY A 163 28.45 17.87 16.39
C GLY A 163 27.53 18.06 17.60
N SER A 164 27.29 19.32 18.01
CA SER A 164 26.59 19.66 19.26
C SER A 164 25.13 20.09 19.05
N ILE A 165 24.59 19.96 17.83
CA ILE A 165 23.20 20.29 17.49
C ILE A 165 22.57 19.18 16.63
N SER A 166 21.36 18.78 16.99
CA SER A 166 20.51 17.86 16.22
C SER A 166 19.25 18.58 15.79
N GLU A 167 18.76 18.33 14.58
CA GLU A 167 17.62 19.04 13.99
C GLU A 167 16.55 18.04 13.55
N THR A 168 15.34 18.21 14.09
CA THR A 168 14.14 17.49 13.69
C THR A 168 13.23 18.45 12.95
N GLY A 169 13.05 18.22 11.66
CA GLY A 169 12.31 19.11 10.77
C GLY A 169 10.82 18.80 10.66
N SER A 170 10.12 19.57 9.82
CA SER A 170 8.71 19.38 9.50
C SER A 170 8.40 17.99 8.93
N ASP A 171 9.32 17.44 8.12
CA ASP A 171 9.13 16.16 7.42
C ASP A 171 9.30 14.96 8.34
N ASP A 172 10.13 15.10 9.37
CA ASP A 172 10.32 14.07 10.39
C ASP A 172 9.07 13.92 11.25
N LEU A 173 8.40 15.05 11.55
CA LEU A 173 7.19 15.13 12.37
C LEU A 173 5.92 14.67 11.66
N ARG A 174 5.96 14.41 10.35
CA ARG A 174 4.81 13.87 9.62
C ARG A 174 4.47 12.47 10.12
N PHE A 175 3.18 12.23 10.33
CA PHE A 175 2.65 10.93 10.65
C PHE A 175 2.80 9.99 9.46
N ARG A 176 3.33 8.81 9.72
CA ARG A 176 3.37 7.70 8.77
C ARG A 176 2.02 6.96 8.78
N SER A 177 1.73 6.19 7.73
CA SER A 177 0.43 5.50 7.59
C SER A 177 0.08 4.63 8.80
N TRP A 178 1.05 3.89 9.32
CA TRP A 178 0.90 3.09 10.54
C TRP A 178 0.75 3.94 11.82
N GLU A 179 1.38 5.11 11.88
CA GLU A 179 1.18 6.05 13.00
C GLU A 179 -0.21 6.69 12.92
N VAL A 180 -0.78 6.88 11.73
CA VAL A 180 -2.17 7.35 11.55
C VAL A 180 -3.16 6.27 11.97
N GLU A 181 -2.94 5.04 11.55
CA GLU A 181 -3.73 3.89 11.99
C GLU A 181 -3.75 3.80 13.53
N GLU A 182 -2.58 3.81 14.14
CA GLU A 182 -2.41 3.76 15.59
C GLU A 182 -3.03 4.98 16.28
N LEU A 183 -2.84 6.20 15.76
CA LEU A 183 -3.46 7.42 16.28
C LEU A 183 -4.99 7.30 16.32
N PHE A 184 -5.60 6.76 15.26
CA PHE A 184 -7.05 6.59 15.20
C PHE A 184 -7.53 5.45 16.11
N ALA A 185 -6.76 4.37 16.23
CA ALA A 185 -7.10 3.24 17.09
C ALA A 185 -6.95 3.56 18.59
N SER A 186 -5.78 4.03 19.04
CA SER A 186 -5.45 4.14 20.47
C SER A 186 -5.74 5.51 21.07
N VAL A 187 -5.58 6.59 20.31
CA VAL A 187 -5.79 7.96 20.82
C VAL A 187 -7.22 8.43 20.59
N TYR A 188 -7.69 8.37 19.34
CA TYR A 188 -9.03 8.84 18.98
C TYR A 188 -10.12 7.80 19.27
N ARG A 189 -9.76 6.53 19.51
CA ARG A 189 -10.69 5.40 19.77
C ARG A 189 -11.73 5.23 18.67
N GLU A 190 -11.31 5.48 17.45
CA GLU A 190 -12.11 5.54 16.23
C GLU A 190 -11.31 4.91 15.07
N PRO A 191 -11.05 3.59 15.10
CA PRO A 191 -10.10 2.95 14.20
C PRO A 191 -10.45 3.15 12.72
N LEU A 192 -9.40 3.30 11.91
CA LEU A 192 -9.47 3.35 10.46
C LEU A 192 -8.88 2.06 9.89
N ARG A 193 -9.47 1.55 8.80
CA ARG A 193 -8.84 0.48 8.03
C ARG A 193 -7.51 0.98 7.45
N PRO A 194 -6.53 0.10 7.27
CA PRO A 194 -5.19 0.45 6.76
C PRO A 194 -5.23 1.25 5.44
N GLU A 195 -6.15 0.93 4.54
CA GLU A 195 -6.31 1.60 3.25
C GLU A 195 -6.81 3.04 3.43
N ALA A 196 -7.73 3.24 4.37
CA ALA A 196 -8.24 4.55 4.72
C ALA A 196 -7.25 5.36 5.55
N ALA A 197 -6.48 4.73 6.45
CA ALA A 197 -5.38 5.39 7.13
C ALA A 197 -4.32 5.83 6.12
N ALA A 198 -3.89 4.96 5.20
CA ALA A 198 -2.92 5.28 4.16
C ALA A 198 -3.45 6.37 3.19
N ALA A 199 -4.71 6.27 2.76
CA ALA A 199 -5.35 7.30 1.95
C ALA A 199 -5.44 8.64 2.70
N LEU A 200 -5.83 8.63 3.97
CA LEU A 200 -5.88 9.82 4.79
C LEU A 200 -4.48 10.42 4.98
N THR A 201 -3.46 9.60 5.24
CA THR A 201 -2.05 10.03 5.35
C THR A 201 -1.58 10.68 4.05
N ARG A 202 -1.77 10.04 2.89
CA ARG A 202 -1.42 10.61 1.58
C ARG A 202 -2.11 11.96 1.39
N ARG A 203 -3.43 11.99 1.61
CA ARG A 203 -4.27 13.17 1.37
C ARG A 203 -4.08 14.31 2.36
N THR A 204 -3.55 14.03 3.54
CA THR A 204 -3.23 15.05 4.57
C THR A 204 -1.74 15.36 4.62
N GLY A 205 -0.91 14.66 3.84
CA GLY A 205 0.55 14.70 3.96
C GLY A 205 1.07 14.22 5.31
N GLY A 206 0.28 13.45 6.07
CA GLY A 206 0.62 13.02 7.43
C GLY A 206 0.62 14.16 8.47
N TRP A 207 -0.01 15.30 8.19
CA TRP A 207 -0.02 16.43 9.12
C TRP A 207 -0.95 16.18 10.32
N ALA A 208 -0.40 16.28 11.53
CA ALA A 208 -1.14 16.04 12.78
C ALA A 208 -2.42 16.88 12.88
N ALA A 209 -2.36 18.17 12.51
CA ALA A 209 -3.54 19.03 12.44
C ALA A 209 -4.59 18.52 11.44
N GLY A 210 -4.17 18.11 10.23
CA GLY A 210 -5.07 17.56 9.21
C GLY A 210 -5.79 16.31 9.69
N LEU A 211 -5.07 15.43 10.39
CA LEU A 211 -5.61 14.21 11.00
C LEU A 211 -6.58 14.52 12.14
N GLN A 212 -6.23 15.44 13.04
CA GLN A 212 -7.09 15.86 14.14
C GLN A 212 -8.41 16.48 13.64
N LEU A 213 -8.35 17.26 12.56
CA LEU A 213 -9.55 17.86 11.96
C LEU A 213 -10.40 16.83 11.27
N PHE A 214 -9.78 15.86 10.60
CA PHE A 214 -10.50 14.74 10.03
C PHE A 214 -11.21 13.94 11.12
N HIS A 215 -10.55 13.68 12.24
CA HIS A 215 -11.18 13.08 13.41
C HIS A 215 -12.37 13.95 13.87
N LEU A 216 -12.14 15.22 14.24
CA LEU A 216 -13.21 16.13 14.70
C LEU A 216 -14.40 16.25 13.73
N ALA A 217 -14.13 16.17 12.43
CA ALA A 217 -15.13 16.18 11.37
C ALA A 217 -16.00 14.91 11.27
N THR A 218 -15.44 13.80 11.75
CA THR A 218 -16.01 12.46 11.66
C THR A 218 -16.33 11.86 13.03
N VAL A 219 -16.16 12.64 14.10
CA VAL A 219 -16.62 12.32 15.45
C VAL A 219 -18.12 12.01 15.40
N GLY A 220 -18.49 10.86 15.97
CA GLY A 220 -19.88 10.38 16.01
C GLY A 220 -20.42 9.80 14.70
N ARG A 221 -19.59 9.70 13.65
CA ARG A 221 -19.92 8.93 12.44
C ARG A 221 -19.57 7.46 12.62
N THR A 222 -20.31 6.59 11.93
CA THR A 222 -19.97 5.17 11.84
C THR A 222 -18.62 4.97 11.15
N ALA A 223 -17.97 3.82 11.38
CA ALA A 223 -16.73 3.49 10.69
C ALA A 223 -16.91 3.58 9.17
N SER A 224 -17.97 3.01 8.58
CA SER A 224 -18.23 3.06 7.14
C SER A 224 -18.34 4.50 6.61
N GLU A 225 -19.05 5.38 7.30
CA GLU A 225 -19.15 6.81 6.94
C GLU A 225 -17.83 7.55 7.06
N ARG A 226 -16.96 7.16 8.00
CA ARG A 226 -15.60 7.70 8.12
C ARG A 226 -14.72 7.24 6.97
N HIS A 227 -14.82 5.98 6.52
CA HIS A 227 -14.12 5.48 5.34
C HIS A 227 -14.60 6.20 4.07
N GLN A 228 -15.91 6.37 3.91
CA GLN A 228 -16.47 7.18 2.82
C GLN A 228 -16.03 8.65 2.91
N ALA A 229 -15.92 9.21 4.12
CA ALA A 229 -15.37 10.54 4.30
C ALA A 229 -13.88 10.60 3.89
N VAL A 230 -13.08 9.56 4.20
CA VAL A 230 -11.71 9.43 3.69
C VAL A 230 -11.72 9.39 2.17
N ALA A 231 -12.60 8.64 1.51
CA ALA A 231 -12.69 8.59 0.05
C ALA A 231 -13.17 9.93 -0.57
N GLY A 232 -14.08 10.63 0.12
CA GLY A 232 -14.66 11.92 -0.26
C GLY A 232 -13.81 13.15 0.07
N LEU A 233 -12.68 13.01 0.76
CA LEU A 233 -11.69 14.09 1.00
C LEU A 233 -11.06 14.64 -0.31
N GLY A 234 -11.50 14.20 -1.49
CA GLY A 234 -10.96 14.58 -2.80
C GLY A 234 -11.47 15.91 -3.27
N GLY A 235 -10.57 16.89 -3.24
CA GLY A 235 -10.76 18.21 -3.86
C GLY A 235 -11.96 19.01 -3.35
N ARG A 236 -12.73 18.59 -2.34
CA ARG A 236 -13.97 19.29 -1.90
C ARG A 236 -14.31 19.17 -0.41
N SER A 237 -13.38 18.79 0.46
CA SER A 237 -13.67 18.70 1.90
C SER A 237 -13.89 20.08 2.54
N LYS A 238 -15.14 20.39 2.91
CA LYS A 238 -15.50 21.59 3.70
C LYS A 238 -14.74 21.71 5.02
N LEU A 239 -14.20 20.61 5.54
CA LEU A 239 -13.63 20.51 6.90
C LEU A 239 -12.15 20.92 6.92
N VAL A 240 -11.36 20.42 5.97
CA VAL A 240 -9.99 20.91 5.72
C VAL A 240 -10.01 22.39 5.32
N ARG A 241 -11.01 22.76 4.49
CA ARG A 241 -11.29 24.15 4.09
C ARG A 241 -11.53 25.06 5.30
N SER A 242 -12.41 24.67 6.24
CA SER A 242 -12.73 25.50 7.41
C SER A 242 -11.53 25.74 8.34
N TYR A 243 -10.56 24.83 8.38
CA TYR A 243 -9.35 25.01 9.18
C TYR A 243 -8.28 25.83 8.48
N LEU A 244 -7.96 25.50 7.22
CA LEU A 244 -6.97 26.28 6.45
C LEU A 244 -7.43 27.73 6.28
N THR A 245 -8.73 27.95 6.04
CA THR A 245 -9.30 29.30 5.97
C THR A 245 -9.28 30.01 7.33
N ARG A 246 -9.55 29.34 8.46
CA ARG A 246 -9.61 30.00 9.78
C ARG A 246 -8.28 30.18 10.49
N ASN A 247 -7.30 29.30 10.28
CA ASN A 247 -6.07 29.26 11.07
C ASN A 247 -4.79 29.49 10.27
N VAL A 248 -4.80 29.37 8.94
CA VAL A 248 -3.60 29.58 8.11
C VAL A 248 -3.76 30.79 7.20
N LEU A 249 -4.87 30.88 6.45
CA LEU A 249 -5.11 31.99 5.51
C LEU A 249 -5.72 33.23 6.17
N ALA A 250 -6.48 33.10 7.26
CA ALA A 250 -7.06 34.25 7.97
C ALA A 250 -6.02 35.04 8.79
N GLU A 251 -4.90 34.42 9.16
CA GLU A 251 -3.80 35.07 9.88
C GLU A 251 -2.82 35.78 8.92
N LEU A 252 -2.91 35.53 7.61
CA LEU A 252 -2.04 36.14 6.60
C LEU A 252 -2.58 37.51 6.14
N PRO A 253 -1.69 38.50 5.92
CA PRO A 253 -2.05 39.76 5.26
C PRO A 253 -2.71 39.52 3.90
N ALA A 254 -3.66 40.40 3.51
CA ALA A 254 -4.43 40.25 2.28
C ALA A 254 -3.55 40.12 1.01
N GLU A 255 -2.44 40.86 0.96
CA GLU A 255 -1.46 40.78 -0.14
C GLU A 255 -0.80 39.41 -0.25
N ARG A 256 -0.52 38.75 0.89
CA ARG A 256 0.07 37.40 0.92
C ARG A 256 -0.95 36.35 0.47
N ARG A 257 -2.21 36.52 0.88
CA ARG A 257 -3.30 35.65 0.44
C ARG A 257 -3.48 35.73 -1.08
N ASP A 258 -3.49 36.94 -1.65
CA ASP A 258 -3.61 37.13 -3.10
C ASP A 258 -2.44 36.48 -3.85
N PHE A 259 -1.21 36.67 -3.35
CA PHE A 259 -0.02 36.03 -3.89
C PHE A 259 -0.22 34.52 -3.98
N LEU A 260 -0.54 33.86 -2.85
CA LEU A 260 -0.77 32.41 -2.78
C LEU A 260 -1.84 31.91 -3.76
N LEU A 261 -2.96 32.63 -3.88
CA LEU A 261 -4.06 32.25 -4.76
C LEU A 261 -3.66 32.32 -6.24
N ARG A 262 -2.91 33.34 -6.65
CA ARG A 262 -2.55 33.51 -8.06
C ARG A 262 -1.43 32.58 -8.48
N THR A 263 -0.46 32.34 -7.60
CA THR A 263 0.71 31.50 -7.89
C THR A 263 0.46 30.01 -7.67
N CYS A 264 -0.65 29.59 -7.02
CA CYS A 264 -1.00 28.16 -6.88
C CYS A 264 -1.09 27.40 -8.21
N THR A 265 -1.34 28.11 -9.30
CA THR A 265 -1.45 27.56 -10.66
C THR A 265 -0.12 27.10 -11.26
N LEU A 266 1.03 27.46 -10.67
CA LEU A 266 2.36 27.10 -11.16
C LEU A 266 2.81 25.71 -10.69
N GLY A 267 2.29 25.22 -9.56
CA GLY A 267 2.69 23.94 -8.94
C GLY A 267 4.08 23.95 -8.32
N ARG A 268 5.13 24.23 -9.11
CA ARG A 268 6.50 24.51 -8.64
C ARG A 268 6.77 26.01 -8.80
N LEU A 269 7.15 26.68 -7.72
CA LEU A 269 7.31 28.13 -7.66
C LEU A 269 8.80 28.46 -7.70
N SER A 270 9.16 29.48 -8.48
CA SER A 270 10.45 30.16 -8.37
C SER A 270 10.19 31.66 -8.34
N GLY A 271 11.16 32.44 -7.88
CA GLY A 271 11.04 33.91 -7.92
C GLY A 271 10.75 34.41 -9.33
N GLU A 272 11.48 33.87 -10.31
CA GLU A 272 11.34 34.18 -11.74
C GLU A 272 9.95 33.81 -12.29
N ALA A 273 9.46 32.60 -11.99
CA ALA A 273 8.15 32.15 -12.46
C ALA A 273 6.99 32.97 -11.86
N CYS A 274 7.09 33.31 -10.57
CA CYS A 274 6.11 34.15 -9.90
C CYS A 274 6.10 35.58 -10.44
N ASP A 275 7.28 36.18 -10.63
CA ASP A 275 7.44 37.53 -11.19
C ASP A 275 6.88 37.60 -12.61
N ALA A 276 7.19 36.61 -13.45
CA ALA A 276 6.66 36.50 -14.81
C ALA A 276 5.13 36.33 -14.85
N LEU A 277 4.55 35.54 -13.94
CA LEU A 277 3.10 35.35 -13.87
C LEU A 277 2.35 36.59 -13.36
N LEU A 278 2.90 37.25 -12.35
CA LEU A 278 2.26 38.37 -11.67
C LEU A 278 2.52 39.72 -12.36
N GLY A 279 3.55 39.79 -13.22
CA GLY A 279 4.04 41.04 -13.79
C GLY A 279 4.68 41.94 -12.73
N ALA A 280 5.33 41.33 -11.73
CA ALA A 280 5.92 41.99 -10.57
C ALA A 280 7.42 41.67 -10.45
N ALA A 281 8.09 42.24 -9.45
CA ALA A 281 9.47 41.92 -9.10
C ALA A 281 9.57 41.65 -7.59
N GLY A 282 10.48 40.74 -7.21
CA GLY A 282 10.76 40.46 -5.80
C GLY A 282 9.92 39.34 -5.20
N SER A 283 9.26 38.52 -6.02
CA SER A 283 8.52 37.35 -5.54
C SER A 283 9.41 36.34 -4.81
N HIS A 284 10.72 36.29 -5.11
CA HIS A 284 11.65 35.41 -4.41
C HIS A 284 11.69 35.69 -2.89
N ARG A 285 11.75 36.98 -2.50
CA ARG A 285 11.74 37.37 -1.07
C ARG A 285 10.43 36.99 -0.38
N ILE A 286 9.31 37.08 -1.11
CA ILE A 286 7.99 36.66 -0.61
C ILE A 286 7.98 35.15 -0.36
N LEU A 287 8.60 34.37 -1.25
CA LEU A 287 8.73 32.91 -1.11
C LEU A 287 9.63 32.54 0.08
N GLU A 288 10.79 33.18 0.26
CA GLU A 288 11.66 32.96 1.43
C GLU A 288 10.93 33.28 2.76
N GLU A 289 10.16 34.37 2.80
CA GLU A 289 9.36 34.72 3.98
C GLU A 289 8.25 33.68 4.24
N LEU A 290 7.58 33.18 3.19
CA LEU A 290 6.56 32.12 3.31
C LEU A 290 7.16 30.74 3.68
N GLU A 291 8.41 30.48 3.29
CA GLU A 291 9.20 29.31 3.71
C GLU A 291 9.59 29.39 5.19
N SER A 292 9.99 30.57 5.66
CA SER A 292 10.23 30.80 7.09
C SER A 292 8.95 30.65 7.93
N ALA A 293 7.79 30.93 7.33
CA ALA A 293 6.48 30.65 7.89
C ALA A 293 6.02 29.19 7.71
N GLN A 294 6.86 28.34 7.09
CA GLN A 294 6.67 26.91 6.88
C GLN A 294 5.38 26.54 6.14
N LEU A 295 5.00 27.34 5.13
CA LEU A 295 3.84 27.09 4.26
C LEU A 295 4.16 26.21 3.03
N PHE A 296 5.42 25.78 2.90
CA PHE A 296 5.92 24.96 1.79
C PHE A 296 6.38 23.57 2.27
N THR A 297 6.38 22.59 1.36
CA THR A 297 6.68 21.17 1.65
C THR A 297 8.07 20.69 1.29
N SER A 298 8.82 21.43 0.47
CA SER A 298 10.14 21.04 -0.02
C SER A 298 10.80 22.21 -0.77
N THR A 299 12.11 22.40 -0.57
CA THR A 299 12.99 23.19 -1.43
C THR A 299 14.02 22.27 -2.07
N ASP A 300 13.65 21.64 -3.17
CA ASP A 300 14.63 20.94 -4.00
C ASP A 300 15.55 22.02 -4.61
N ASP A 301 16.86 21.87 -4.47
CA ASP A 301 17.90 22.72 -5.07
C ASP A 301 18.28 24.01 -4.30
N GLY A 302 18.33 23.98 -2.95
CA GLY A 302 19.01 25.04 -2.17
C GLY A 302 18.28 26.39 -2.14
N GLY A 303 16.94 26.38 -2.07
CA GLY A 303 16.11 27.57 -1.91
C GLY A 303 15.68 28.24 -3.22
N VAL A 304 16.00 27.66 -4.38
CA VAL A 304 15.62 28.22 -5.70
C VAL A 304 14.15 27.96 -6.04
N TYR A 305 13.64 26.80 -5.66
CA TYR A 305 12.28 26.36 -5.96
C TYR A 305 11.50 26.04 -4.68
N PHE A 306 10.20 26.37 -4.69
CA PHE A 306 9.27 26.17 -3.59
C PHE A 306 8.05 25.40 -4.06
N ARG A 307 7.44 24.61 -3.18
CA ARG A 307 6.19 23.89 -3.48
C ARG A 307 5.21 24.02 -2.32
N TYR A 308 3.96 24.37 -2.63
CA TYR A 308 2.89 24.37 -1.64
C TYR A 308 2.66 22.98 -1.09
N HIS A 309 2.23 22.91 0.18
CA HIS A 309 1.68 21.66 0.70
C HIS A 309 0.51 21.19 -0.16
N GLU A 310 0.43 19.91 -0.52
CA GLU A 310 -0.57 19.39 -1.48
C GLU A 310 -2.02 19.70 -1.07
N VAL A 311 -2.28 19.62 0.24
CA VAL A 311 -3.55 20.02 0.88
C VAL A 311 -3.83 21.52 0.71
N LEU A 312 -2.81 22.36 0.91
CA LEU A 312 -2.91 23.81 0.74
C LEU A 312 -3.08 24.17 -0.73
N GLN A 313 -2.33 23.53 -1.63
CA GLN A 313 -2.44 23.71 -3.07
C GLN A 313 -3.85 23.39 -3.56
N SER A 314 -4.38 22.21 -3.20
CA SER A 314 -5.75 21.82 -3.56
C SER A 314 -6.79 22.82 -3.05
N HIS A 315 -6.59 23.38 -1.86
CA HIS A 315 -7.46 24.41 -1.31
C HIS A 315 -7.34 25.74 -2.05
N LEU A 316 -6.12 26.20 -2.35
CA LEU A 316 -5.86 27.43 -3.09
C LEU A 316 -6.45 27.38 -4.51
N GLU A 317 -6.36 26.24 -5.19
CA GLU A 317 -6.93 26.06 -6.52
C GLU A 317 -8.47 26.17 -6.53
N LEU A 318 -9.14 25.67 -5.49
CA LEU A 318 -10.58 25.86 -5.31
C LEU A 318 -10.93 27.30 -4.96
N ALA A 319 -10.18 27.91 -4.03
CA ALA A 319 -10.39 29.28 -3.60
C ALA A 319 -10.18 30.27 -4.76
N LEU A 320 -9.22 29.99 -5.67
CA LEU A 320 -9.03 30.73 -6.90
C LEU A 320 -10.31 30.74 -7.76
N VAL A 321 -10.98 29.60 -7.89
CA VAL A 321 -12.24 29.50 -8.65
C VAL A 321 -13.40 30.17 -7.92
N GLU A 322 -13.49 30.03 -6.58
CA GLU A 322 -14.53 30.65 -5.76
C GLU A 322 -14.42 32.19 -5.73
N GLU A 323 -13.21 32.74 -5.62
CA GLU A 323 -12.96 34.19 -5.47
C GLU A 323 -12.89 34.92 -6.82
N TYR A 324 -12.27 34.33 -7.84
CA TYR A 324 -12.08 34.97 -9.15
C TYR A 324 -13.01 34.44 -10.26
N GLY A 325 -13.71 33.34 -10.01
CA GLY A 325 -14.56 32.69 -10.99
C GLY A 325 -13.82 31.78 -11.97
N PRO A 326 -14.55 30.87 -12.65
CA PRO A 326 -13.95 29.82 -13.46
C PRO A 326 -13.21 30.34 -14.71
N ALA A 327 -13.70 31.42 -15.32
CA ALA A 327 -13.06 32.02 -16.50
C ALA A 327 -11.69 32.64 -16.17
N ALA A 328 -11.60 33.36 -15.04
CA ALA A 328 -10.36 33.96 -14.58
C ALA A 328 -9.35 32.89 -14.13
N ALA A 329 -9.80 31.87 -13.41
CA ALA A 329 -8.96 30.73 -13.02
C ALA A 329 -8.34 30.04 -14.24
N ARG A 330 -9.14 29.75 -15.29
CA ARG A 330 -8.61 29.22 -16.56
C ARG A 330 -7.60 30.16 -17.23
N SER A 331 -7.83 31.48 -17.16
CA SER A 331 -6.87 32.44 -17.68
C SER A 331 -5.55 32.43 -16.91
N TYR A 332 -5.57 32.25 -15.59
CA TYR A 332 -4.34 32.13 -14.79
C TYR A 332 -3.58 30.86 -15.15
N TYR A 333 -4.26 29.71 -15.25
CA TYR A 333 -3.62 28.48 -15.70
C TYR A 333 -3.00 28.60 -17.11
N ARG A 334 -3.65 29.30 -18.05
CA ARG A 334 -3.08 29.55 -19.38
C ARG A 334 -1.81 30.40 -19.32
N LYS A 335 -1.81 31.46 -18.50
CA LYS A 335 -0.63 32.31 -18.30
C LYS A 335 0.51 31.53 -17.64
N SER A 336 0.20 30.74 -16.62
CA SER A 336 1.16 29.86 -15.95
C SER A 336 1.77 28.86 -16.93
N GLY A 337 0.97 28.25 -17.81
CA GLY A 337 1.46 27.40 -18.89
C GLY A 337 2.49 28.11 -19.78
N ALA A 338 2.20 29.34 -20.22
CA ALA A 338 3.10 30.12 -21.08
C ALA A 338 4.41 30.52 -20.39
N VAL A 339 4.34 30.90 -19.11
CA VAL A 339 5.52 31.21 -18.30
C VAL A 339 6.41 29.98 -18.14
N LEU A 340 5.82 28.86 -17.73
CA LEU A 340 6.54 27.60 -17.52
C LEU A 340 7.16 27.08 -18.82
N GLU A 341 6.46 27.21 -19.96
CA GLU A 341 7.00 26.87 -21.27
C GLU A 341 8.23 27.73 -21.62
N THR A 342 8.17 29.04 -21.39
CA THR A 342 9.29 29.97 -21.67
C THR A 342 10.51 29.65 -20.82
N LEU A 343 10.30 29.17 -19.59
CA LEU A 343 11.35 28.73 -18.67
C LEU A 343 11.89 27.32 -18.98
N GLY A 344 11.35 26.64 -19.99
CA GLY A 344 11.75 25.27 -20.34
C GLY A 344 11.17 24.18 -19.44
N GLU A 345 10.25 24.54 -18.53
CA GLU A 345 9.57 23.64 -17.59
C GLU A 345 8.35 22.99 -18.27
N LEU A 346 8.63 22.15 -19.26
CA LEU A 346 7.62 21.62 -20.19
C LEU A 346 6.55 20.75 -19.52
N ARG A 347 6.94 19.96 -18.51
CA ARG A 347 6.00 19.11 -17.75
C ARG A 347 5.01 19.96 -16.95
N PRO A 348 5.42 20.85 -16.04
CA PRO A 348 4.50 21.79 -15.39
C PRO A 348 3.63 22.60 -16.36
N ALA A 349 4.19 23.04 -17.50
CA ALA A 349 3.46 23.80 -18.51
C ALA A 349 2.27 23.03 -19.09
N VAL A 350 2.46 21.77 -19.48
CA VAL A 350 1.38 20.94 -20.02
C VAL A 350 0.27 20.71 -18.99
N ARG A 351 0.59 20.53 -17.70
CA ARG A 351 -0.42 20.41 -16.64
C ARG A 351 -1.25 21.68 -16.52
N ALA A 352 -0.60 22.84 -16.56
CA ALA A 352 -1.27 24.13 -16.49
C ALA A 352 -2.18 24.36 -17.71
N TYR A 353 -1.72 24.04 -18.93
CA TYR A 353 -2.56 24.11 -20.13
C TYR A 353 -3.76 23.16 -20.07
N ALA A 354 -3.58 21.93 -19.58
CA ALA A 354 -4.68 20.99 -19.38
C ALA A 354 -5.73 21.52 -18.38
N LYS A 355 -5.30 22.08 -17.24
CA LYS A 355 -6.21 22.73 -16.27
C LYS A 355 -6.91 23.98 -16.83
N ALA A 356 -6.28 24.67 -17.79
CA ALA A 356 -6.89 25.78 -18.52
C ALA A 356 -7.91 25.32 -19.59
N GLY A 357 -7.92 24.03 -19.95
CA GLY A 357 -8.65 23.49 -21.11
C GLY A 357 -8.04 23.89 -22.46
N ASP A 358 -6.75 24.25 -22.50
CA ASP A 358 -6.02 24.69 -23.69
C ASP A 358 -5.37 23.50 -24.41
N TRP A 359 -6.22 22.66 -24.99
CA TRP A 359 -5.80 21.40 -25.63
C TRP A 359 -4.90 21.59 -26.85
N ALA A 360 -5.03 22.72 -27.55
CA ALA A 360 -4.16 23.07 -28.68
C ALA A 360 -2.71 23.27 -28.22
N SER A 361 -2.50 23.95 -27.09
CA SER A 361 -1.15 24.15 -26.52
C SER A 361 -0.55 22.84 -26.01
N VAL A 362 -1.37 21.96 -25.39
CA VAL A 362 -0.94 20.61 -24.98
C VAL A 362 -0.51 19.79 -26.20
N SER A 363 -1.34 19.74 -27.25
CA SER A 363 -1.06 18.98 -28.48
C SER A 363 0.23 19.46 -29.15
N ARG A 364 0.42 20.77 -29.28
CA ARG A 364 1.65 21.37 -29.81
C ARG A 364 2.88 20.97 -29.02
N LEU A 365 2.85 21.07 -27.69
CA LEU A 365 4.01 20.72 -26.86
C LEU A 365 4.38 19.25 -27.00
N VAL A 366 3.39 18.36 -27.04
CA VAL A 366 3.62 16.92 -27.27
C VAL A 366 4.24 16.67 -28.66
N ALA A 367 3.82 17.42 -29.68
CA ALA A 367 4.38 17.35 -31.03
C ALA A 367 5.83 17.86 -31.10
N ASP A 368 6.10 19.06 -30.55
CA ASP A 368 7.39 19.76 -30.66
C ASP A 368 8.54 19.05 -29.93
N THR A 369 8.25 18.26 -28.90
CA THR A 369 9.27 17.50 -28.15
C THR A 369 9.54 16.08 -28.69
N GLY A 370 8.90 15.69 -29.79
CA GLY A 370 8.98 14.31 -30.29
C GLY A 370 8.40 13.29 -29.31
N GLY A 371 7.58 13.73 -28.35
CA GLY A 371 6.90 12.89 -27.37
C GLY A 371 7.77 12.25 -26.27
N ALA A 372 9.07 12.09 -26.44
CA ALA A 372 9.92 11.37 -25.47
C ALA A 372 10.18 12.15 -24.16
N ARG A 373 10.04 13.48 -24.15
CA ARG A 373 10.32 14.35 -22.98
C ARG A 373 9.07 14.84 -22.23
N ILE A 374 7.91 14.86 -22.89
CA ILE A 374 6.63 15.27 -22.31
C ILE A 374 5.74 14.04 -22.18
N ASP A 375 5.74 13.48 -20.98
CA ASP A 375 4.96 12.29 -20.64
C ASP A 375 3.51 12.62 -20.30
N ALA A 376 2.60 11.73 -20.69
CA ALA A 376 1.17 11.85 -20.40
C ALA A 376 0.80 11.73 -18.91
N THR A 377 1.76 11.39 -18.05
CA THR A 377 1.63 11.46 -16.58
C THR A 377 1.54 12.90 -16.06
N VAL A 378 1.87 13.88 -16.90
CA VAL A 378 1.59 15.28 -16.58
C VAL A 378 0.08 15.57 -16.53
N VAL A 379 -0.71 14.73 -17.18
CA VAL A 379 -2.19 14.84 -17.24
C VAL A 379 -2.88 13.83 -16.31
N ASP A 380 -2.14 13.27 -15.34
CA ASP A 380 -2.54 12.14 -14.46
C ASP A 380 -3.56 12.49 -13.37
N ASP A 381 -4.19 13.66 -13.44
CA ASP A 381 -5.52 13.80 -12.85
C ASP A 381 -6.46 13.08 -13.83
N ALA A 382 -6.94 11.89 -13.49
CA ALA A 382 -7.83 11.03 -14.31
C ALA A 382 -9.10 11.71 -14.88
N HIS A 383 -9.32 12.98 -14.53
CA HIS A 383 -10.42 13.84 -14.97
C HIS A 383 -10.00 14.99 -15.90
N LEU A 384 -8.70 15.17 -16.17
CA LEU A 384 -8.23 16.27 -17.00
C LEU A 384 -8.38 15.99 -18.49
N LEU A 385 -8.18 14.77 -18.99
CA LEU A 385 -8.40 14.43 -20.41
C LEU A 385 -9.85 13.98 -20.67
N PRO A 386 -10.72 14.81 -21.25
CA PRO A 386 -12.06 14.37 -21.62
C PRO A 386 -11.95 13.36 -22.78
N ALA A 387 -12.73 12.27 -22.70
CA ALA A 387 -12.76 11.23 -23.74
C ALA A 387 -12.99 11.79 -25.16
N SER A 388 -13.75 12.89 -25.27
CA SER A 388 -14.05 13.56 -26.53
C SER A 388 -12.87 14.25 -27.20
N THR A 389 -11.77 14.53 -26.48
CA THR A 389 -10.69 15.40 -26.99
C THR A 389 -9.54 14.60 -27.61
N TRP A 390 -9.10 13.51 -26.97
CA TRP A 390 -8.01 12.67 -27.50
C TRP A 390 -8.45 11.68 -28.58
N GLN A 391 -9.75 11.46 -28.77
CA GLN A 391 -10.25 10.59 -29.84
C GLN A 391 -9.97 11.14 -31.25
N HIS A 392 -9.78 12.46 -31.37
CA HIS A 392 -9.65 13.15 -32.65
C HIS A 392 -8.31 13.87 -32.84
N ASP A 393 -7.54 14.10 -31.77
CA ASP A 393 -6.22 14.71 -31.83
C ASP A 393 -5.12 13.62 -31.79
N PRO A 394 -4.25 13.53 -32.81
CA PRO A 394 -3.21 12.49 -32.89
C PRO A 394 -2.25 12.48 -31.69
N TRP A 395 -1.76 13.65 -31.28
CA TRP A 395 -0.74 13.75 -30.23
C TRP A 395 -1.32 13.51 -28.84
N LEU A 396 -2.57 13.91 -28.61
CA LEU A 396 -3.30 13.55 -27.39
C LEU A 396 -3.63 12.04 -27.34
N ALA A 397 -3.88 11.39 -28.49
CA ALA A 397 -4.07 9.95 -28.55
C ALA A 397 -2.79 9.18 -28.18
N VAL A 398 -1.62 9.62 -28.67
CA VAL A 398 -0.30 9.08 -28.27
C VAL A 398 -0.07 9.28 -26.78
N ALA A 399 -0.39 10.47 -26.24
CA ALA A 399 -0.28 10.72 -24.81
C ALA A 399 -1.14 9.72 -24.01
N ASN A 400 -2.42 9.54 -24.37
CA ASN A 400 -3.28 8.56 -23.71
C ASN A 400 -2.71 7.12 -23.79
N ALA A 401 -2.13 6.72 -24.93
CA ALA A 401 -1.49 5.41 -25.07
C ALA A 401 -0.31 5.21 -24.11
N ARG A 402 0.57 6.22 -23.99
CA ARG A 402 1.70 6.21 -23.02
C ARG A 402 1.23 6.14 -21.58
N ARG A 403 0.16 6.88 -21.22
CA ARG A 403 -0.45 6.82 -19.89
C ARG A 403 -0.90 5.40 -19.55
N LEU A 404 -1.65 4.76 -20.45
CA LEU A 404 -2.12 3.38 -20.26
C LEU A 404 -0.96 2.39 -20.08
N VAL A 405 0.13 2.53 -20.85
CA VAL A 405 1.33 1.70 -20.66
C VAL A 405 1.95 1.90 -19.28
N ARG A 406 2.05 3.15 -18.80
CA ARG A 406 2.56 3.49 -17.47
C ARG A 406 1.59 3.14 -16.33
N GLU A 407 0.33 2.88 -16.62
CA GLU A 407 -0.62 2.32 -15.65
C GLU A 407 -0.50 0.80 -15.52
N GLY A 408 0.29 0.16 -16.39
CA GLY A 408 0.39 -1.30 -16.52
C GLY A 408 -0.65 -1.89 -17.47
N ALA A 409 -1.57 -1.07 -18.01
CA ALA A 409 -2.66 -1.47 -18.91
C ALA A 409 -2.17 -1.69 -20.36
N LEU A 410 -1.17 -2.55 -20.53
CA LEU A 410 -0.41 -2.71 -21.78
C LEU A 410 -1.31 -3.05 -22.99
N ALA A 411 -2.32 -3.90 -22.81
CA ALA A 411 -3.24 -4.28 -23.89
C ALA A 411 -4.02 -3.08 -24.43
N ARG A 412 -4.56 -2.27 -23.53
CA ARG A 412 -5.28 -1.02 -23.85
C ARG A 412 -4.33 0.04 -24.41
N GLY A 413 -3.10 0.11 -23.90
CA GLY A 413 -2.05 0.98 -24.43
C GLY A 413 -1.71 0.68 -25.89
N VAL A 414 -1.56 -0.60 -26.24
CA VAL A 414 -1.32 -1.05 -27.62
C VAL A 414 -2.49 -0.68 -28.53
N GLU A 415 -3.73 -0.88 -28.08
CA GLU A 415 -4.91 -0.46 -28.85
C GLU A 415 -4.95 1.06 -29.05
N ALA A 416 -4.62 1.83 -28.02
CA ALA A 416 -4.55 3.29 -28.09
C ALA A 416 -3.45 3.78 -29.05
N TYR A 417 -2.29 3.12 -29.14
CA TYR A 417 -1.28 3.46 -30.15
C TYR A 417 -1.76 3.17 -31.58
N ARG A 418 -2.51 2.08 -31.80
CA ARG A 418 -3.09 1.79 -33.13
C ARG A 418 -4.12 2.83 -33.52
N HIS A 419 -4.94 3.28 -32.56
CA HIS A 419 -5.87 4.39 -32.77
C HIS A 419 -5.11 5.67 -33.12
N ALA A 420 -4.08 6.01 -32.34
CA ALA A 420 -3.24 7.18 -32.59
C ALA A 420 -2.59 7.14 -33.98
N GLU A 421 -2.06 5.98 -34.41
CA GLU A 421 -1.47 5.78 -35.74
C GLU A 421 -2.47 6.09 -36.87
N ALA A 422 -3.75 5.76 -36.68
CA ALA A 422 -4.78 5.97 -37.70
C ALA A 422 -5.24 7.44 -37.84
N LEU A 423 -4.96 8.29 -36.85
CA LEU A 423 -5.42 9.68 -36.84
C LEU A 423 -4.56 10.63 -37.69
N TYR A 424 -3.30 10.28 -37.99
CA TYR A 424 -2.38 11.16 -38.69
C TYR A 424 -1.46 10.42 -39.65
N ASP A 425 -1.59 10.73 -40.94
CA ASP A 425 -0.85 10.06 -42.02
C ASP A 425 0.49 10.76 -42.31
N GLU A 426 1.36 10.81 -41.30
CA GLU A 426 2.74 11.29 -41.42
C GLU A 426 3.71 10.12 -41.13
N PRO A 427 4.71 9.85 -42.01
CA PRO A 427 5.53 8.65 -41.89
C PRO A 427 6.31 8.51 -40.57
N ASN A 428 6.88 9.59 -40.03
CA ASN A 428 7.68 9.52 -38.81
C ASN A 428 6.80 9.28 -37.57
N TYR A 429 5.63 9.90 -37.52
CA TYR A 429 4.63 9.75 -36.48
C TYR A 429 4.08 8.32 -36.45
N ARG A 430 3.73 7.75 -37.61
CA ARG A 430 3.28 6.35 -37.70
C ARG A 430 4.40 5.39 -37.29
N GLN A 431 5.64 5.67 -37.68
CA GLN A 431 6.79 4.89 -37.26
C GLN A 431 7.01 4.93 -35.74
N MET A 432 6.90 6.10 -35.11
CA MET A 432 6.95 6.26 -33.64
C MET A 432 5.86 5.45 -32.95
N CYS A 433 4.60 5.58 -33.38
CA CYS A 433 3.48 4.82 -32.82
C CYS A 433 3.72 3.30 -32.91
N ARG A 434 4.22 2.83 -34.07
CA ARG A 434 4.54 1.40 -34.27
C ARG A 434 5.68 0.94 -33.37
N GLN A 435 6.74 1.72 -33.23
CA GLN A 435 7.88 1.37 -32.38
C GLN A 435 7.45 1.25 -30.91
N GLU A 436 6.75 2.25 -30.36
CA GLU A 436 6.28 2.22 -28.96
C GLU A 436 5.22 1.15 -28.72
N SER A 437 4.29 0.97 -29.66
CA SER A 437 3.32 -0.12 -29.63
C SER A 437 4.01 -1.49 -29.64
N ALA A 438 5.09 -1.64 -30.40
CA ALA A 438 5.81 -2.91 -30.49
C ALA A 438 6.55 -3.24 -29.18
N VAL A 439 7.12 -2.24 -28.48
CA VAL A 439 7.70 -2.42 -27.14
C VAL A 439 6.61 -2.87 -26.16
N ALA A 440 5.44 -2.22 -26.11
CA ALA A 440 4.36 -2.64 -25.22
C ALA A 440 3.82 -4.04 -25.57
N SER A 441 3.71 -4.35 -26.86
CA SER A 441 3.18 -5.63 -27.35
C SER A 441 4.08 -6.83 -27.04
N MET A 442 5.38 -6.64 -26.81
CA MET A 442 6.30 -7.74 -26.47
C MET A 442 5.93 -8.41 -25.13
N TRP A 443 5.25 -7.67 -24.25
CA TRP A 443 4.85 -8.08 -22.91
C TRP A 443 3.44 -8.69 -22.87
N LEU A 444 2.73 -8.76 -24.01
CA LEU A 444 1.39 -9.33 -24.13
C LEU A 444 1.40 -10.80 -24.57
N PRO A 445 0.31 -11.55 -24.30
CA PRO A 445 0.13 -12.93 -24.79
C PRO A 445 0.14 -13.02 -26.32
N GLY A 446 0.68 -14.11 -26.88
CA GLY A 446 0.44 -14.49 -28.29
C GLY A 446 1.49 -14.05 -29.33
N ASN A 447 2.53 -13.30 -28.95
CA ASN A 447 3.61 -12.94 -29.87
C ASN A 447 4.68 -14.07 -29.96
N ARG A 448 4.23 -15.26 -30.37
CA ARG A 448 5.02 -16.51 -30.29
C ARG A 448 5.95 -16.75 -31.48
N ASN A 449 5.70 -16.13 -32.64
CA ASN A 449 6.36 -16.51 -33.91
C ASN A 449 6.70 -15.34 -34.87
N GLY A 450 6.61 -14.07 -34.43
CA GLY A 450 7.00 -12.94 -35.27
C GLY A 450 8.52 -12.70 -35.25
N ARG A 451 9.13 -12.34 -36.40
CA ARG A 451 10.45 -11.69 -36.38
C ARG A 451 10.33 -10.45 -35.49
N VAL A 452 11.17 -10.36 -34.45
CA VAL A 452 11.30 -9.13 -33.66
C VAL A 452 11.64 -8.01 -34.65
N PRO A 453 10.82 -6.94 -34.75
CA PRO A 453 11.14 -5.79 -35.59
C PRO A 453 12.56 -5.30 -35.29
N GLU A 454 13.32 -4.93 -36.32
CA GLU A 454 14.73 -4.51 -36.21
C GLU A 454 15.02 -3.47 -35.09
N PRO A 455 14.13 -2.47 -34.82
CA PRO A 455 14.32 -1.53 -33.71
C PRO A 455 14.21 -2.15 -32.31
N LEU A 456 13.46 -3.25 -32.17
CA LEU A 456 13.24 -3.94 -30.89
C LEU A 456 14.37 -4.90 -30.53
N VAL A 457 15.13 -5.37 -31.52
CA VAL A 457 16.28 -6.27 -31.30
C VAL A 457 17.32 -5.61 -30.40
N GLN A 458 17.48 -4.28 -30.52
CA GLN A 458 18.44 -3.49 -29.75
C GLN A 458 17.84 -2.92 -28.45
N HIS A 459 16.56 -3.13 -28.18
CA HIS A 459 15.90 -2.58 -27.00
C HIS A 459 16.22 -3.42 -25.75
N TRP A 460 16.55 -2.78 -24.64
CA TRP A 460 16.97 -3.43 -23.38
C TRP A 460 15.95 -4.44 -22.82
N ALA A 461 14.66 -4.23 -23.08
CA ALA A 461 13.59 -5.11 -22.64
C ALA A 461 13.60 -6.48 -23.35
N ASN A 462 14.21 -6.58 -24.54
CA ASN A 462 14.23 -7.80 -25.34
C ASN A 462 14.98 -8.96 -24.65
N PRO A 463 16.23 -8.80 -24.19
CA PRO A 463 16.93 -9.86 -23.47
C PRO A 463 16.22 -10.27 -22.16
N LEU A 464 15.57 -9.33 -21.46
CA LEU A 464 14.76 -9.65 -20.29
C LEU A 464 13.54 -10.51 -20.65
N ARG A 465 12.83 -10.14 -21.71
CA ARG A 465 11.65 -10.89 -22.16
C ARG A 465 12.01 -12.30 -22.61
N ASP A 466 13.10 -12.45 -23.35
CA ASP A 466 13.64 -13.75 -23.74
C ASP A 466 14.04 -14.57 -22.51
N ALA A 467 14.65 -13.95 -21.50
CA ALA A 467 15.03 -14.63 -20.26
C ALA A 467 13.84 -15.21 -19.49
N LEU A 468 12.69 -14.53 -19.46
CA LEU A 468 11.47 -15.03 -18.83
C LEU A 468 10.82 -16.19 -19.60
N ARG A 469 11.11 -16.31 -20.90
CA ARG A 469 10.73 -17.45 -21.75
C ARG A 469 11.68 -18.63 -21.63
N ARG A 470 12.97 -18.34 -21.49
CA ARG A 470 14.02 -19.34 -21.31
C ARG A 470 15.22 -18.66 -20.66
N ALA A 471 15.63 -19.16 -19.48
CA ALA A 471 16.71 -18.54 -18.74
C ALA A 471 18.00 -18.52 -19.58
N PRO A 472 18.69 -17.38 -19.70
CA PRO A 472 19.97 -17.29 -20.39
C PRO A 472 21.07 -17.93 -19.55
N GLU A 473 22.19 -18.30 -20.17
CA GLU A 473 23.41 -18.56 -19.41
C GLU A 473 23.96 -17.21 -18.91
N VAL A 474 23.96 -17.00 -17.59
CA VAL A 474 24.26 -15.70 -16.94
C VAL A 474 25.78 -15.38 -16.92
N ALA A 475 26.61 -16.14 -17.62
CA ALA A 475 28.06 -15.97 -17.56
C ALA A 475 28.56 -14.72 -18.32
N GLY A 476 29.04 -13.70 -17.57
CA GLY A 476 30.00 -12.71 -18.05
C GLY A 476 29.47 -11.66 -19.05
N SER A 477 28.33 -11.03 -18.77
CA SER A 477 27.84 -9.91 -19.58
C SER A 477 28.85 -8.75 -19.61
N THR A 478 29.37 -8.44 -20.79
CA THR A 478 30.29 -7.31 -21.08
C THR A 478 29.54 -6.04 -21.53
N ALA A 479 28.22 -5.99 -21.32
CA ALA A 479 27.39 -4.86 -21.75
C ALA A 479 27.77 -3.56 -21.02
N THR A 480 28.04 -2.50 -21.80
CA THR A 480 28.32 -1.15 -21.27
C THR A 480 27.05 -0.41 -20.88
N ASP A 481 25.92 -0.70 -21.53
CA ASP A 481 24.64 -0.05 -21.30
C ASP A 481 24.01 -0.48 -19.95
N GLY A 482 23.56 0.51 -19.16
CA GLY A 482 23.01 0.29 -17.82
C GLY A 482 21.66 -0.44 -17.82
N TRP A 483 20.78 -0.17 -18.78
CA TRP A 483 19.49 -0.85 -18.91
C TRP A 483 19.65 -2.30 -19.34
N VAL A 484 20.60 -2.58 -20.22
CA VAL A 484 20.96 -3.96 -20.60
C VAL A 484 21.56 -4.73 -19.43
N ARG A 485 22.42 -4.10 -18.61
CA ARG A 485 22.93 -4.72 -17.36
C ARG A 485 21.81 -5.01 -16.37
N LEU A 486 20.88 -4.08 -16.15
CA LEU A 486 19.68 -4.31 -15.34
C LEU A 486 18.85 -5.49 -15.87
N ALA A 487 18.61 -5.55 -17.18
CA ALA A 487 17.89 -6.66 -17.81
C ALA A 487 18.56 -8.01 -17.52
N HIS A 488 19.89 -8.08 -17.61
CA HIS A 488 20.65 -9.28 -17.24
C HIS A 488 20.58 -9.59 -15.74
N ALA A 489 20.59 -8.59 -14.86
CA ALA A 489 20.43 -8.81 -13.42
C ALA A 489 19.05 -9.42 -13.10
N VAL A 490 17.97 -8.87 -13.66
CA VAL A 490 16.61 -9.40 -13.46
C VAL A 490 16.48 -10.79 -14.08
N ALA A 491 17.10 -11.04 -15.23
CA ALA A 491 17.19 -12.38 -15.82
C ALA A 491 17.92 -13.38 -14.91
N ALA A 492 19.00 -12.96 -14.26
CA ALA A 492 19.73 -13.76 -13.28
C ALA A 492 18.86 -14.10 -12.06
N VAL A 493 18.07 -13.13 -11.57
CA VAL A 493 17.08 -13.39 -10.51
C VAL A 493 16.07 -14.44 -10.97
N ALA A 494 15.52 -14.31 -12.17
CA ALA A 494 14.56 -15.28 -12.72
C ALA A 494 15.17 -16.68 -12.92
N ALA A 495 16.48 -16.77 -13.22
CA ALA A 495 17.21 -18.05 -13.29
C ALA A 495 17.54 -18.67 -11.92
N GLY A 496 17.37 -17.89 -10.84
CA GLY A 496 17.76 -18.25 -9.47
C GLY A 496 19.24 -18.04 -9.16
N GLU A 497 19.96 -17.25 -9.96
CA GLU A 497 21.37 -16.91 -9.78
C GLU A 497 21.52 -15.59 -9.00
N LEU A 498 21.09 -15.58 -7.73
CA LEU A 498 20.99 -14.38 -6.89
C LEU A 498 22.34 -13.69 -6.65
N ARG A 499 23.43 -14.47 -6.53
CA ARG A 499 24.79 -13.93 -6.38
C ARG A 499 25.21 -13.11 -7.60
N ALA A 500 25.05 -13.67 -8.80
CA ALA A 500 25.36 -12.98 -10.05
C ALA A 500 24.49 -11.74 -10.25
N ALA A 501 23.20 -11.81 -9.89
CA ALA A 501 22.30 -10.67 -9.95
C ALA A 501 22.79 -9.49 -9.09
N ARG A 502 23.24 -9.75 -7.85
CA ARG A 502 23.79 -8.72 -6.96
C ARG A 502 25.06 -8.08 -7.52
N GLU A 503 25.98 -8.88 -8.05
CA GLU A 503 27.22 -8.38 -8.67
C GLU A 503 26.94 -7.46 -9.86
N ILE A 504 25.98 -7.83 -10.72
CA ILE A 504 25.58 -7.02 -11.87
C ILE A 504 24.91 -5.71 -11.40
N LEU A 505 23.98 -5.76 -10.43
CA LEU A 505 23.32 -4.56 -9.91
C LEU A 505 24.32 -3.58 -9.27
N GLN A 506 25.28 -4.09 -8.49
CA GLN A 506 26.31 -3.26 -7.87
C GLN A 506 27.16 -2.55 -8.94
N SER A 507 27.49 -3.23 -10.04
CA SER A 507 28.24 -2.61 -11.15
C SER A 507 27.51 -1.42 -11.80
N VAL A 508 26.17 -1.39 -11.75
CA VAL A 508 25.37 -0.27 -12.27
C VAL A 508 25.33 0.88 -11.26
N VAL A 509 25.33 0.59 -9.96
CA VAL A 509 25.39 1.60 -8.90
C VAL A 509 26.76 2.30 -8.85
N ASP A 510 27.83 1.58 -9.15
CA ASP A 510 29.20 2.13 -9.11
C ASP A 510 29.52 3.09 -10.28
N ASP A 511 28.63 3.22 -11.27
CA ASP A 511 28.76 4.20 -12.35
C ASP A 511 28.52 5.64 -11.85
N ARG A 512 29.33 6.60 -12.34
CA ARG A 512 29.45 7.93 -11.73
C ARG A 512 28.19 8.80 -11.78
N GLN A 513 27.23 8.56 -12.67
CA GLN A 513 25.94 9.26 -12.78
C GLN A 513 24.89 8.41 -13.54
N PRO A 514 24.14 7.51 -12.88
CA PRO A 514 23.02 6.81 -13.52
C PRO A 514 21.85 7.77 -13.78
N GLU A 515 21.09 7.52 -14.86
CA GLU A 515 19.82 8.22 -15.12
C GLU A 515 18.83 8.00 -13.95
N SER A 516 18.04 9.02 -13.60
CA SER A 516 17.03 8.96 -12.52
C SER A 516 16.12 7.73 -12.64
N SER A 517 15.61 7.47 -13.85
CA SER A 517 14.75 6.33 -14.15
C SER A 517 15.43 4.99 -13.92
N LEU A 518 16.71 4.84 -14.27
CA LEU A 518 17.45 3.59 -14.10
C LEU A 518 17.67 3.27 -12.61
N THR A 519 17.91 4.30 -11.79
CA THR A 519 18.14 4.17 -10.34
C THR A 519 16.94 3.55 -9.62
N ILE A 520 15.71 3.91 -10.00
CA ILE A 520 14.47 3.35 -9.43
C ILE A 520 14.43 1.83 -9.64
N TRP A 521 14.71 1.37 -10.87
CA TRP A 521 14.66 -0.06 -11.21
C TRP A 521 15.77 -0.87 -10.55
N VAL A 522 16.99 -0.33 -10.49
CA VAL A 522 18.11 -0.95 -9.79
C VAL A 522 17.80 -1.09 -8.31
N SER A 523 17.24 -0.03 -7.70
CA SER A 523 16.84 -0.03 -6.28
C SER A 523 15.72 -1.03 -6.01
N LEU A 524 14.73 -1.13 -6.90
CA LEU A 524 13.65 -2.12 -6.82
C LEU A 524 14.18 -3.55 -6.88
N ALA A 525 15.05 -3.86 -7.85
CA ALA A 525 15.64 -5.19 -7.99
C ALA A 525 16.50 -5.57 -6.77
N ALA A 526 17.28 -4.62 -6.24
CA ALA A 526 18.07 -4.84 -5.03
C ALA A 526 17.19 -5.05 -3.79
N ALA A 527 16.13 -4.26 -3.60
CA ALA A 527 15.20 -4.41 -2.49
C ALA A 527 14.44 -5.74 -2.54
N ALA A 528 14.06 -6.20 -3.74
CA ALA A 528 13.45 -7.52 -3.94
C ALA A 528 14.41 -8.66 -3.56
N LEU A 529 15.70 -8.54 -3.88
CA LEU A 529 16.72 -9.50 -3.46
C LEU A 529 16.92 -9.53 -1.94
N ASP A 530 16.94 -8.36 -1.29
CA ASP A 530 17.05 -8.25 0.17
C ASP A 530 15.86 -8.90 0.89
N LEU A 531 14.66 -8.78 0.34
CA LEU A 531 13.47 -9.45 0.85
C LEU A 531 13.58 -10.99 0.80
N VAL A 532 14.20 -11.52 -0.26
CA VAL A 532 14.41 -12.98 -0.40
C VAL A 532 15.45 -13.49 0.62
N ASP A 533 16.54 -12.76 0.82
CA ASP A 533 17.65 -13.19 1.69
C ASP A 533 17.37 -12.97 3.19
N GLY A 534 16.39 -12.14 3.56
CA GLY A 534 16.08 -11.86 4.97
C GLY A 534 17.17 -11.06 5.70
N GLY A 535 17.91 -10.22 4.97
CA GLY A 535 19.03 -9.44 5.52
C GLY A 535 18.60 -8.40 6.58
N PRO A 536 19.56 -7.78 7.30
CA PRO A 536 19.30 -6.88 8.43
C PRO A 536 18.72 -5.50 8.05
N ASN A 537 18.54 -5.22 6.76
CA ASN A 537 18.00 -3.95 6.28
C ASN A 537 16.47 -3.99 6.27
N ASP A 538 15.81 -2.93 6.72
CA ASP A 538 14.34 -2.77 6.67
C ASP A 538 13.86 -2.69 5.21
N PRO A 539 13.36 -3.80 4.60
CA PRO A 539 13.00 -3.81 3.18
C PRO A 539 11.74 -3.00 2.93
N ALA A 540 10.85 -2.92 3.92
CA ALA A 540 9.60 -2.15 3.83
C ALA A 540 9.89 -0.66 3.66
N ALA A 541 10.82 -0.10 4.43
CA ALA A 541 11.25 1.29 4.29
C ALA A 541 11.85 1.60 2.91
N ARG A 542 12.62 0.66 2.33
CA ARG A 542 13.17 0.81 0.97
C ARG A 542 12.06 0.83 -0.07
N PHE A 543 11.12 -0.12 -0.03
CA PHE A 543 9.98 -0.14 -0.95
C PHE A 543 9.11 1.12 -0.85
N SER A 544 8.91 1.66 0.36
CA SER A 544 8.18 2.91 0.58
C SER A 544 8.87 4.11 -0.09
N THR A 545 10.21 4.17 -0.01
CA THR A 545 11.02 5.23 -0.66
C THR A 545 10.95 5.12 -2.19
N ILE A 546 11.10 3.90 -2.71
CA ILE A 546 11.03 3.62 -4.16
C ILE A 546 9.62 3.93 -4.69
N ALA A 547 8.56 3.64 -3.92
CA ALA A 547 7.19 3.96 -4.31
C ALA A 547 6.99 5.48 -4.51
N ALA A 548 7.53 6.29 -3.59
CA ALA A 548 7.46 7.76 -3.69
C ALA A 548 8.30 8.31 -4.87
N GLU A 549 9.44 7.69 -5.19
CA GLU A 549 10.23 8.01 -6.38
C GLU A 549 9.50 7.63 -7.67
N ALA A 550 8.92 6.43 -7.73
CA ALA A 550 8.14 5.96 -8.87
C ALA A 550 6.92 6.85 -9.13
N GLU A 551 6.25 7.33 -8.09
CA GLU A 551 5.13 8.28 -8.21
C GLU A 551 5.60 9.62 -8.79
N ARG A 552 6.75 10.14 -8.33
CA ARG A 552 7.35 11.37 -8.89
C ARG A 552 7.73 11.25 -10.36
N GLU A 553 8.21 10.08 -10.79
CA GLU A 553 8.55 9.81 -12.20
C GLU A 553 7.34 9.43 -13.07
N GLY A 554 6.15 9.30 -12.47
CA GLY A 554 4.93 8.92 -13.17
C GLY A 554 4.93 7.44 -13.60
N LEU A 555 5.28 6.56 -12.69
CA LEU A 555 5.26 5.10 -12.84
C LEU A 555 4.27 4.46 -11.84
N PRO A 556 2.96 4.70 -11.97
CA PRO A 556 1.96 4.30 -10.97
C PRO A 556 1.88 2.77 -10.77
N TRP A 557 2.11 1.98 -11.82
CA TRP A 557 2.14 0.52 -11.67
C TRP A 557 3.33 0.03 -10.83
N VAL A 558 4.48 0.71 -10.93
CA VAL A 558 5.67 0.42 -10.13
C VAL A 558 5.45 0.83 -8.68
N SER A 559 4.85 2.01 -8.45
CA SER A 559 4.45 2.44 -7.10
C SER A 559 3.51 1.43 -6.44
N ARG A 560 2.47 0.97 -7.16
CA ARG A 560 1.54 -0.07 -6.68
C ARG A 560 2.25 -1.38 -6.37
N LEU A 561 3.16 -1.84 -7.24
CA LEU A 561 3.98 -3.02 -6.99
C LEU A 561 4.83 -2.86 -5.73
N CYS A 562 5.50 -1.72 -5.56
CA CYS A 562 6.32 -1.43 -4.39
C CYS A 562 5.51 -1.42 -3.10
N HIS A 563 4.31 -0.83 -3.10
CA HIS A 563 3.43 -0.87 -1.93
C HIS A 563 2.98 -2.29 -1.57
N GLY A 564 2.72 -3.14 -2.56
CA GLY A 564 2.41 -4.55 -2.29
C GLY A 564 3.61 -5.32 -1.74
N LEU A 565 4.81 -5.06 -2.28
CA LEU A 565 6.06 -5.63 -1.76
C LEU A 565 6.43 -5.11 -0.37
N GLU A 566 6.08 -3.85 -0.05
CA GLU A 566 6.17 -3.27 1.30
C GLU A 566 5.29 -4.05 2.28
N GLN A 567 4.03 -4.34 1.93
CA GLN A 567 3.16 -5.15 2.77
C GLN A 567 3.71 -6.57 2.95
N VAL A 568 4.20 -7.20 1.87
CA VAL A 568 4.85 -8.53 1.92
C VAL A 568 6.07 -8.51 2.85
N ALA A 569 6.92 -7.48 2.77
CA ALA A 569 8.07 -7.32 3.65
C ALA A 569 7.65 -7.21 5.12
N LEU A 570 6.57 -6.50 5.42
CA LEU A 570 6.02 -6.37 6.77
C LEU A 570 5.38 -7.67 7.28
N ILE A 571 4.75 -8.47 6.41
CA ILE A 571 4.23 -9.80 6.76
C ILE A 571 5.40 -10.70 7.18
N VAL A 572 6.45 -10.77 6.37
CA VAL A 572 7.61 -11.64 6.62
C VAL A 572 8.41 -11.20 7.85
N SER A 573 8.55 -9.89 8.08
CA SER A 573 9.38 -9.37 9.18
C SER A 573 8.65 -9.22 10.52
N ARG A 574 7.31 -9.05 10.53
CA ARG A 574 6.53 -8.75 11.74
C ARG A 574 5.35 -9.71 11.98
N ASP A 575 5.26 -10.80 11.24
CA ASP A 575 4.19 -11.81 11.33
C ASP A 575 2.76 -11.19 11.25
N ALA A 576 2.64 -10.13 10.44
CA ALA A 576 1.44 -9.30 10.37
C ALA A 576 0.45 -9.83 9.31
N VAL A 577 -0.07 -11.04 9.53
CA VAL A 577 -0.92 -11.79 8.58
C VAL A 577 -2.17 -10.99 8.12
N TRP A 578 -2.70 -10.09 8.94
CA TRP A 578 -3.82 -9.21 8.57
C TRP A 578 -3.54 -8.31 7.36
N ARG A 579 -2.27 -8.04 7.03
CA ARG A 579 -1.86 -7.26 5.84
C ARG A 579 -2.07 -8.00 4.52
N LEU A 580 -2.39 -9.30 4.56
CA LEU A 580 -2.77 -10.06 3.36
C LEU A 580 -4.00 -9.48 2.66
N GLU A 581 -4.93 -8.88 3.43
CA GLU A 581 -6.12 -8.22 2.88
C GLU A 581 -5.73 -7.01 2.02
N GLY A 582 -4.85 -6.13 2.53
CA GLY A 582 -4.31 -5.00 1.76
C GLY A 582 -3.53 -5.43 0.51
N CYS A 583 -2.86 -6.59 0.55
CA CYS A 583 -2.23 -7.15 -0.66
C CYS A 583 -3.28 -7.58 -1.70
N ASN A 584 -4.38 -8.21 -1.27
CA ASN A 584 -5.48 -8.62 -2.16
C ASN A 584 -6.19 -7.42 -2.79
N ASP A 585 -6.31 -6.31 -2.06
CA ASP A 585 -6.85 -5.05 -2.61
C ASP A 585 -5.97 -4.47 -3.71
N LEU A 586 -4.64 -4.51 -3.53
CA LEU A 586 -3.68 -4.05 -4.54
C LEU A 586 -3.69 -4.97 -5.79
N ILE A 587 -3.81 -6.28 -5.60
CA ILE A 587 -3.99 -7.26 -6.70
C ILE A 587 -5.30 -6.96 -7.45
N SER A 588 -6.40 -6.77 -6.72
CA SER A 588 -7.70 -6.44 -7.31
C SER A 588 -7.68 -5.10 -8.04
N ALA A 589 -6.95 -4.11 -7.52
CA ALA A 589 -6.74 -2.83 -8.19
C ALA A 589 -5.95 -2.97 -9.49
N ALA A 590 -4.88 -3.77 -9.49
CA ALA A 590 -4.11 -4.08 -10.70
C ALA A 590 -5.00 -4.77 -11.75
N ASP A 591 -5.82 -5.74 -11.35
CA ASP A 591 -6.76 -6.43 -12.25
C ASP A 591 -7.79 -5.46 -12.87
N ARG A 592 -8.40 -4.58 -12.07
CA ARG A 592 -9.35 -3.56 -12.56
C ARG A 592 -8.70 -2.60 -13.58
N MET A 593 -7.41 -2.31 -13.40
CA MET A 593 -6.67 -1.42 -14.30
C MET A 593 -6.19 -2.14 -15.58
N GLY A 594 -6.23 -3.48 -15.62
CA GLY A 594 -5.70 -4.28 -16.72
C GLY A 594 -4.18 -4.51 -16.62
N ASP A 595 -3.60 -4.33 -15.43
CA ASP A 595 -2.18 -4.58 -15.13
C ASP A 595 -1.95 -6.05 -14.78
N SER A 596 -1.88 -6.89 -15.82
CA SER A 596 -1.72 -8.34 -15.66
C SER A 596 -0.37 -8.73 -15.05
N TRP A 597 0.70 -7.98 -15.31
CA TRP A 597 2.04 -8.26 -14.78
C TRP A 597 2.13 -7.91 -13.29
N GLY A 598 1.72 -6.71 -12.89
CA GLY A 598 1.72 -6.29 -11.49
C GLY A 598 0.86 -7.23 -10.64
N SER A 599 -0.30 -7.62 -11.16
CA SER A 599 -1.21 -8.54 -10.48
C SER A 599 -0.63 -9.97 -10.33
N ALA A 600 0.09 -10.48 -11.34
CA ALA A 600 0.76 -11.79 -11.26
C ALA A 600 1.97 -11.79 -10.32
N LEU A 601 2.79 -10.73 -10.35
CA LEU A 601 3.95 -10.57 -9.47
C LEU A 601 3.54 -10.43 -8.00
N LEU A 602 2.47 -9.67 -7.72
CA LEU A 602 1.95 -9.52 -6.36
C LEU A 602 1.37 -10.83 -5.83
N LEU A 603 0.62 -11.59 -6.63
CA LEU A 603 0.15 -12.93 -6.23
C LEU A 603 1.32 -13.85 -5.88
N PHE A 604 2.38 -13.85 -6.69
CA PHE A 604 3.58 -14.64 -6.42
C PHE A 604 4.27 -14.22 -5.11
N ALA A 605 4.42 -12.91 -4.88
CA ALA A 605 5.03 -12.38 -3.66
C ALA A 605 4.19 -12.69 -2.40
N VAL A 606 2.87 -12.57 -2.49
CA VAL A 606 1.94 -12.94 -1.41
C VAL A 606 2.04 -14.44 -1.11
N ALA A 607 2.09 -15.28 -2.14
CA ALA A 607 2.25 -16.72 -1.95
C ALA A 607 3.55 -17.07 -1.20
N LEU A 608 4.66 -16.43 -1.57
CA LEU A 608 5.94 -16.59 -0.88
C LEU A 608 5.86 -16.11 0.57
N ALA A 609 5.16 -15.01 0.84
CA ALA A 609 4.93 -14.49 2.19
C ALA A 609 4.16 -15.50 3.05
N LYS A 610 3.06 -16.07 2.51
CA LYS A 610 2.24 -17.08 3.21
C LYS A 610 3.07 -18.32 3.55
N LEU A 611 3.84 -18.84 2.59
CA LEU A 611 4.75 -19.96 2.84
C LEU A 611 5.79 -19.67 3.92
N ARG A 612 6.32 -18.44 3.99
CA ARG A 612 7.29 -18.00 5.01
C ARG A 612 6.70 -17.92 6.42
N VAL A 613 5.41 -17.59 6.56
CA VAL A 613 4.71 -17.49 7.86
C VAL A 613 3.92 -18.76 8.24
N GLY A 614 4.07 -19.85 7.48
CA GLY A 614 3.43 -21.14 7.75
C GLY A 614 1.95 -21.23 7.33
N GLU A 615 1.48 -20.30 6.50
CA GLU A 615 0.13 -20.27 5.92
C GLU A 615 0.08 -20.97 4.55
N ASP A 616 -1.09 -21.49 4.16
CA ASP A 616 -1.23 -22.13 2.83
C ASP A 616 -1.22 -21.07 1.69
N GLY A 617 -0.15 -21.10 0.90
CA GLY A 617 0.04 -20.26 -0.29
C GLY A 617 -0.33 -20.92 -1.62
N LYS A 618 -0.80 -22.18 -1.64
CA LYS A 618 -0.98 -22.97 -2.88
C LYS A 618 -1.98 -22.35 -3.85
N SER A 619 -3.08 -21.79 -3.34
CA SER A 619 -4.09 -21.14 -4.19
C SER A 619 -3.52 -19.90 -4.90
N GLN A 620 -2.72 -19.08 -4.20
CA GLN A 620 -2.03 -17.92 -4.77
C GLN A 620 -0.95 -18.35 -5.76
N LEU A 621 -0.19 -19.44 -5.48
CA LEU A 621 0.78 -20.00 -6.43
C LEU A 621 0.11 -20.49 -7.71
N ALA A 622 -1.01 -21.21 -7.62
CA ALA A 622 -1.75 -21.70 -8.78
C ALA A 622 -2.32 -20.55 -9.62
N ALA A 623 -2.85 -19.50 -8.97
CA ALA A 623 -3.32 -18.30 -9.64
C ALA A 623 -2.17 -17.54 -10.34
N ALA A 624 -1.01 -17.41 -9.67
CA ALA A 624 0.19 -16.82 -10.26
C ALA A 624 0.70 -17.64 -11.45
N GLU A 625 0.76 -18.97 -11.33
CA GLU A 625 1.17 -19.89 -12.41
C GLU A 625 0.27 -19.71 -13.64
N ALA A 626 -1.05 -19.70 -13.47
CA ALA A 626 -2.00 -19.52 -14.56
C ALA A 626 -1.80 -18.17 -15.28
N ARG A 627 -1.55 -17.09 -14.53
CA ARG A 627 -1.30 -15.76 -15.08
C ARG A 627 0.04 -15.68 -15.81
N PHE A 628 1.12 -16.22 -15.24
CA PHE A 628 2.40 -16.32 -15.95
C PHE A 628 2.31 -17.21 -17.19
N GLY A 629 1.43 -18.21 -17.19
CA GLY A 629 1.00 -18.99 -18.35
C GLY A 629 0.46 -18.12 -19.48
N GLN A 630 -0.54 -17.29 -19.16
CA GLN A 630 -1.13 -16.36 -20.11
C GLN A 630 -0.10 -15.34 -20.61
N LEU A 631 0.79 -14.88 -19.74
CA LEU A 631 1.86 -13.92 -20.05
C LEU A 631 3.08 -14.53 -20.75
N ASP A 632 3.05 -15.80 -21.14
CA ASP A 632 4.15 -16.47 -21.86
C ASP A 632 5.49 -16.40 -21.07
N ALA A 633 5.41 -16.61 -19.75
CA ALA A 633 6.54 -16.55 -18.81
C ALA A 633 6.77 -17.92 -18.11
N PRO A 634 7.20 -18.96 -18.85
CA PRO A 634 7.43 -20.32 -18.32
C PRO A 634 8.48 -20.40 -17.22
N VAL A 635 9.47 -19.48 -17.18
CA VAL A 635 10.45 -19.46 -16.08
C VAL A 635 9.78 -19.12 -14.74
N LEU A 636 8.83 -18.18 -14.73
CA LEU A 636 8.08 -17.83 -13.51
C LEU A 636 7.05 -18.92 -13.16
N GLN A 637 6.45 -19.59 -14.14
CA GLN A 637 5.61 -20.77 -13.89
C GLN A 637 6.39 -21.90 -13.22
N LEU A 638 7.64 -22.14 -13.63
CA LEU A 638 8.52 -23.12 -13.01
C LEU A 638 8.72 -22.81 -11.52
N TRP A 639 8.94 -21.54 -11.16
CA TRP A 639 9.06 -21.14 -9.75
C TRP A 639 7.77 -21.38 -8.96
N CYS A 640 6.60 -21.08 -9.52
CA CYS A 640 5.32 -21.40 -8.89
C CYS A 640 5.18 -22.91 -8.63
N ARG A 641 5.51 -23.76 -9.62
CA ARG A 641 5.46 -25.22 -9.48
C ARG A 641 6.47 -25.74 -8.48
N LEU A 642 7.69 -25.23 -8.51
CA LEU A 642 8.75 -25.61 -7.58
C LEU A 642 8.30 -25.34 -6.14
N LEU A 643 7.85 -24.11 -5.85
CA LEU A 643 7.37 -23.73 -4.51
C LEU A 643 6.15 -24.55 -4.06
N ALA A 644 5.27 -24.94 -4.98
CA ALA A 644 4.10 -25.78 -4.67
C ALA A 644 4.47 -27.23 -4.33
N VAL A 645 5.67 -27.70 -4.69
CA VAL A 645 6.18 -29.05 -4.42
C VAL A 645 7.12 -29.06 -3.21
N ILE A 646 7.44 -27.90 -2.63
CA ILE A 646 8.06 -27.78 -1.31
C ILE A 646 6.97 -28.03 -0.23
N ASP A 647 6.47 -29.26 -0.19
CA ASP A 647 5.41 -29.73 0.69
C ASP A 647 5.78 -31.15 1.17
N PRO A 648 5.65 -31.47 2.47
CA PRO A 648 5.83 -32.84 2.97
C PRO A 648 5.03 -33.92 2.23
N GLN A 649 3.90 -33.57 1.60
CA GLN A 649 3.06 -34.49 0.83
C GLN A 649 3.37 -34.52 -0.69
N ALA A 650 4.46 -33.90 -1.12
CA ALA A 650 4.89 -33.95 -2.51
C ALA A 650 5.12 -35.40 -2.99
N THR A 651 4.87 -35.66 -4.28
CA THR A 651 5.10 -36.97 -4.89
C THR A 651 6.38 -36.96 -5.73
N VAL A 652 7.11 -38.07 -5.76
CA VAL A 652 8.33 -38.24 -6.58
C VAL A 652 8.10 -37.86 -8.06
N PRO A 653 7.00 -38.25 -8.74
CA PRO A 653 6.73 -37.83 -10.11
C PRO A 653 6.56 -36.32 -10.28
N ALA A 654 5.95 -35.64 -9.30
CA ALA A 654 5.79 -34.20 -9.33
C ALA A 654 7.14 -33.48 -9.19
N ALA A 655 7.98 -33.90 -8.24
CA ALA A 655 9.32 -33.36 -8.06
C ALA A 655 10.22 -33.61 -9.30
N ARG A 656 10.15 -34.81 -9.90
CA ARG A 656 10.89 -35.15 -11.13
C ARG A 656 10.51 -34.23 -12.29
N ARG A 657 9.22 -33.95 -12.47
CA ARG A 657 8.75 -33.05 -13.53
C ARG A 657 9.32 -31.65 -13.38
N VAL A 658 9.43 -31.13 -12.15
CA VAL A 658 10.05 -29.82 -11.89
C VAL A 658 11.55 -29.84 -12.21
N VAL A 659 12.26 -30.93 -11.93
CA VAL A 659 13.67 -31.11 -12.33
C VAL A 659 13.80 -31.06 -13.86
N ASP A 660 12.96 -31.81 -14.59
CA ASP A 660 13.00 -31.85 -16.06
C ASP A 660 12.68 -30.48 -16.68
N ASP A 661 11.63 -29.81 -16.17
CA ASP A 661 11.24 -28.46 -16.61
C ASP A 661 12.37 -27.45 -16.33
N SER A 662 13.01 -27.52 -15.16
CA SER A 662 14.14 -26.65 -14.80
C SER A 662 15.35 -26.84 -15.71
N HIS A 663 15.61 -28.07 -16.14
CA HIS A 663 16.67 -28.40 -17.08
C HIS A 663 16.35 -27.88 -18.49
N ALA A 664 15.12 -28.10 -18.97
CA ALA A 664 14.67 -27.64 -20.29
C ALA A 664 14.75 -26.11 -20.43
N LEU A 665 14.36 -25.40 -19.37
CA LEU A 665 14.36 -23.95 -19.28
C LEU A 665 15.72 -23.33 -18.90
N ARG A 666 16.73 -24.16 -18.57
CA ARG A 666 18.09 -23.76 -18.16
C ARG A 666 18.14 -22.93 -16.86
N CYS A 667 17.18 -23.13 -15.96
CA CYS A 667 17.11 -22.42 -14.67
C CYS A 667 17.98 -23.13 -13.63
N ARG A 668 19.25 -22.73 -13.50
CA ARG A 668 20.23 -23.41 -12.61
C ARG A 668 19.83 -23.37 -11.14
N GLY A 669 19.36 -22.23 -10.64
CA GLY A 669 18.93 -22.10 -9.24
C GLY A 669 17.68 -22.92 -8.93
N ALA A 670 16.67 -22.86 -9.80
CA ALA A 670 15.47 -23.68 -9.68
C ALA A 670 15.80 -25.18 -9.73
N ARG A 671 16.76 -25.59 -10.58
CA ARG A 671 17.23 -26.98 -10.66
C ARG A 671 17.89 -27.44 -9.37
N ALA A 672 18.73 -26.60 -8.76
CA ALA A 672 19.38 -26.93 -7.49
C ALA A 672 18.35 -27.25 -6.39
N LEU A 673 17.33 -26.41 -6.27
CA LEU A 673 16.23 -26.61 -5.33
C LEU A 673 15.36 -27.82 -5.69
N ALA A 674 15.01 -27.98 -6.97
CA ALA A 674 14.19 -29.12 -7.42
C ALA A 674 14.87 -30.47 -7.15
N LEU A 675 16.20 -30.55 -7.32
CA LEU A 675 16.99 -31.74 -6.99
C LEU A 675 17.04 -32.01 -5.49
N ALA A 676 17.12 -30.96 -4.66
CA ALA A 676 17.06 -31.10 -3.20
C ALA A 676 15.70 -31.62 -2.74
N VAL A 677 14.59 -31.06 -3.27
CA VAL A 677 13.22 -31.52 -2.99
C VAL A 677 13.01 -32.96 -3.45
N LEU A 678 13.49 -33.30 -4.65
CA LEU A 678 13.40 -34.67 -5.18
C LEU A 678 14.16 -35.69 -4.30
N GLN A 679 15.32 -35.31 -3.76
CA GLN A 679 16.06 -36.15 -2.82
C GLN A 679 15.32 -36.32 -1.49
N GLN A 680 14.65 -35.27 -1.00
CA GLN A 680 13.89 -35.31 0.25
C GLN A 680 12.65 -36.21 0.17
N VAL A 681 11.98 -36.22 -0.98
CA VAL A 681 10.73 -36.98 -1.21
C VAL A 681 11.01 -38.42 -1.67
N SER A 682 12.26 -38.76 -1.96
CA SER A 682 12.67 -40.08 -2.48
C SER A 682 13.26 -40.96 -1.37
N ASP A 683 12.76 -42.19 -1.25
CA ASP A 683 13.30 -43.22 -0.33
C ASP A 683 14.68 -43.76 -0.76
N HIS A 684 15.13 -43.43 -1.97
CA HIS A 684 16.40 -43.86 -2.54
C HIS A 684 17.30 -42.66 -2.81
N GLU A 685 18.62 -42.87 -2.72
CA GLU A 685 19.60 -41.90 -3.21
C GLU A 685 19.32 -41.57 -4.67
N VAL A 686 19.25 -40.28 -4.98
CA VAL A 686 19.08 -39.73 -6.32
C VAL A 686 20.47 -39.29 -6.80
N PRO A 687 21.15 -40.05 -7.69
CA PRO A 687 22.52 -39.74 -8.10
C PRO A 687 22.67 -38.34 -8.72
N GLU A 688 21.61 -37.85 -9.37
CA GLU A 688 21.55 -36.52 -9.97
C GLU A 688 21.47 -35.38 -8.94
N ALA A 689 21.05 -35.67 -7.70
CA ALA A 689 21.01 -34.70 -6.61
C ALA A 689 22.37 -34.52 -5.92
N VAL A 690 23.35 -35.37 -6.23
CA VAL A 690 24.73 -35.25 -5.76
C VAL A 690 25.32 -33.93 -6.29
N GLY A 691 25.62 -33.00 -5.38
CA GLY A 691 26.11 -31.66 -5.72
C GLY A 691 25.04 -30.58 -5.82
N ALA A 692 23.75 -30.88 -5.58
CA ALA A 692 22.67 -29.88 -5.55
C ALA A 692 22.93 -28.77 -4.52
N ALA A 693 23.43 -29.12 -3.33
CA ALA A 693 23.82 -28.15 -2.30
C ALA A 693 24.95 -27.21 -2.76
N ALA A 694 25.99 -27.76 -3.40
CA ALA A 694 27.08 -26.95 -3.96
C ALA A 694 26.60 -26.03 -5.10
N LEU A 695 25.65 -26.50 -5.92
CA LEU A 695 25.04 -25.70 -6.96
C LEU A 695 24.16 -24.58 -6.37
N ALA A 696 23.40 -24.85 -5.30
CA ALA A 696 22.59 -23.85 -4.60
C ALA A 696 23.48 -22.76 -3.97
N GLU A 697 24.59 -23.16 -3.34
CA GLU A 697 25.58 -22.24 -2.78
C GLU A 697 26.24 -21.36 -3.85
N GLN A 698 26.57 -21.92 -5.01
CA GLN A 698 27.09 -21.17 -6.16
C GLN A 698 26.07 -20.14 -6.68
N CYS A 699 24.78 -20.50 -6.67
CA CYS A 699 23.69 -19.62 -7.08
C CYS A 699 23.38 -18.53 -6.02
N GLY A 700 23.88 -18.67 -4.79
CA GLY A 700 23.60 -17.74 -3.69
C GLY A 700 22.19 -17.90 -3.12
N LEU A 701 21.61 -19.09 -3.20
CA LEU A 701 20.31 -19.37 -2.60
C LEU A 701 20.48 -19.60 -1.09
N PRO A 702 19.67 -18.98 -0.21
CA PRO A 702 19.82 -19.12 1.23
C PRO A 702 19.57 -20.58 1.68
N VAL A 703 20.34 -21.02 2.68
CA VAL A 703 20.22 -22.35 3.33
C VAL A 703 18.88 -22.51 4.07
N LEU A 704 18.06 -21.47 4.17
CA LEU A 704 16.72 -21.44 4.79
C LEU A 704 15.71 -22.45 4.21
N PHE A 705 15.97 -23.06 3.05
CA PHE A 705 15.16 -24.18 2.54
C PHE A 705 15.61 -25.56 3.06
N ALA A 706 16.63 -25.61 3.92
CA ALA A 706 17.11 -26.83 4.59
C ALA A 706 16.43 -27.09 5.96
N GLU A 707 15.75 -26.11 6.56
CA GLU A 707 15.01 -26.25 7.83
C GLU A 707 13.53 -26.66 7.62
N ILE A 708 13.22 -27.33 6.50
CA ILE A 708 11.92 -28.00 6.26
C ILE A 708 11.90 -29.40 6.95
N GLY A 709 12.78 -29.59 7.94
CA GLY A 709 13.16 -30.89 8.49
C GLY A 709 12.71 -31.18 9.93
N ASP A 710 11.98 -30.29 10.60
CA ASP A 710 11.44 -30.55 11.95
C ASP A 710 9.90 -30.40 11.96
N ALA A 711 9.25 -31.24 11.18
CA ALA A 711 7.84 -31.59 11.41
C ALA A 711 7.80 -32.96 12.10
N PRO A 712 7.03 -33.14 13.18
CA PRO A 712 6.96 -34.42 13.89
C PRO A 712 6.47 -35.55 12.96
N GLU A 713 7.14 -36.70 13.02
CA GLU A 713 6.87 -37.88 12.18
C GLU A 713 5.38 -38.28 12.19
N PRO A 714 4.75 -38.50 11.01
CA PRO A 714 3.51 -39.25 10.94
C PRO A 714 3.79 -40.76 11.02
N PRO A 715 2.88 -41.56 11.60
CA PRO A 715 3.07 -43.00 11.73
C PRO A 715 3.13 -43.71 10.37
N SER A 716 3.99 -44.74 10.29
CA SER A 716 4.37 -45.46 9.08
C SER A 716 3.22 -46.13 8.32
N ALA A 717 3.36 -46.18 6.99
CA ALA A 717 2.46 -46.72 5.98
C ALA A 717 2.25 -48.26 5.97
N VAL A 718 2.39 -48.96 7.10
CA VAL A 718 2.13 -50.41 7.18
C VAL A 718 0.69 -50.74 7.59
N THR A 719 -0.12 -49.74 7.93
CA THR A 719 -1.57 -49.90 8.22
C THR A 719 -2.50 -49.49 7.08
N ALA A 720 -1.97 -48.90 5.99
CA ALA A 720 -2.77 -48.32 4.91
C ALA A 720 -3.36 -49.31 3.89
N ALA A 721 -3.18 -50.62 4.11
CA ALA A 721 -3.65 -51.66 3.18
C ALA A 721 -4.77 -52.56 3.74
N ALA A 722 -5.39 -52.22 4.88
CA ALA A 722 -6.41 -53.06 5.52
C ALA A 722 -7.79 -52.41 5.75
N GLU A 723 -7.99 -51.11 5.46
CA GLU A 723 -9.27 -50.43 5.69
C GLU A 723 -9.85 -49.83 4.39
N VAL A 724 -10.04 -50.69 3.40
CA VAL A 724 -11.19 -50.53 2.50
C VAL A 724 -12.29 -51.34 3.15
N VAL A 725 -13.45 -50.71 3.38
CA VAL A 725 -14.66 -51.21 4.06
C VAL A 725 -14.77 -50.81 5.53
N GLU A 726 -15.13 -49.55 5.82
CA GLU A 726 -16.32 -49.21 6.61
C GLU A 726 -16.56 -47.69 6.65
N ALA A 727 -17.81 -47.29 6.49
CA ALA A 727 -18.26 -45.90 6.50
C ALA A 727 -18.10 -45.29 7.89
N SER A 728 -17.53 -44.10 7.99
CA SER A 728 -17.72 -43.24 9.17
C SER A 728 -17.77 -41.79 8.71
N LEU A 729 -18.84 -41.12 9.11
CA LEU A 729 -19.07 -39.69 8.88
C LEU A 729 -17.90 -38.88 9.45
N PRO A 730 -17.61 -37.67 8.92
CA PRO A 730 -16.58 -36.81 9.51
C PRO A 730 -16.89 -36.58 11.01
N PRO A 731 -15.87 -36.56 11.88
CA PRO A 731 -16.07 -36.41 13.33
C PRO A 731 -16.77 -35.11 13.67
N VAL A 732 -16.55 -34.07 12.86
CA VAL A 732 -17.29 -32.81 12.90
C VAL A 732 -17.64 -32.37 11.48
N ALA A 733 -18.90 -32.05 11.22
CA ALA A 733 -19.37 -31.40 9.99
C ALA A 733 -20.11 -30.11 10.33
N ILE A 734 -19.67 -29.00 9.74
CA ILE A 734 -20.30 -27.69 9.89
C ILE A 734 -20.93 -27.29 8.57
N THR A 735 -22.21 -26.93 8.63
CA THR A 735 -22.98 -26.40 7.50
C THR A 735 -23.34 -24.95 7.79
N CYS A 736 -22.96 -24.04 6.91
CA CYS A 736 -23.27 -22.61 6.98
C CYS A 736 -24.18 -22.16 5.84
N PHE A 737 -24.22 -22.87 4.70
CA PHE A 737 -25.14 -22.59 3.60
C PHE A 737 -26.53 -23.18 3.88
N GLY A 738 -27.58 -22.41 3.59
CA GLY A 738 -28.97 -22.89 3.73
C GLY A 738 -29.44 -23.09 5.18
N GLY A 739 -28.64 -22.63 6.15
CA GLY A 739 -28.93 -22.66 7.58
C GLY A 739 -27.83 -23.32 8.40
N TYR A 740 -27.54 -22.74 9.56
CA TYR A 740 -26.38 -23.15 10.37
C TYR A 740 -26.60 -24.44 11.15
N ARG A 741 -25.74 -25.44 10.95
CA ARG A 741 -25.78 -26.74 11.64
C ARG A 741 -24.37 -27.23 11.95
N ILE A 742 -24.25 -27.95 13.06
CA ILE A 742 -23.04 -28.71 13.40
C ILE A 742 -23.48 -30.14 13.67
N ALA A 743 -22.86 -31.10 13.01
CA ALA A 743 -22.99 -32.52 13.33
C ALA A 743 -21.68 -33.03 13.94
N ILE A 744 -21.76 -33.77 15.03
CA ILE A 744 -20.61 -34.40 15.70
C ILE A 744 -20.87 -35.90 15.65
N ASP A 745 -19.94 -36.65 15.05
CA ASP A 745 -20.08 -38.09 14.80
C ASP A 745 -21.41 -38.48 14.12
N GLY A 746 -21.94 -37.59 13.27
CA GLY A 746 -23.21 -37.76 12.56
C GLY A 746 -24.47 -37.32 13.31
N GLU A 747 -24.39 -36.95 14.59
CA GLU A 747 -25.51 -36.41 15.36
C GLU A 747 -25.55 -34.87 15.29
N ILE A 748 -26.70 -34.31 14.92
CA ILE A 748 -26.87 -32.85 14.82
C ILE A 748 -26.93 -32.24 16.22
N ALA A 749 -25.99 -31.35 16.53
CA ALA A 749 -25.93 -30.62 17.78
C ALA A 749 -27.18 -29.76 17.99
N ALA A 750 -27.79 -29.84 19.18
CA ALA A 750 -29.00 -29.09 19.54
C ALA A 750 -28.69 -27.61 19.85
N LEU A 751 -28.25 -26.84 18.84
CA LEU A 751 -27.81 -25.45 18.97
C LEU A 751 -28.88 -24.52 19.57
N SER A 752 -30.16 -24.90 19.54
CA SER A 752 -31.25 -24.17 20.20
C SER A 752 -31.08 -24.01 21.72
N GLN A 753 -30.23 -24.84 22.36
CA GLN A 753 -29.87 -24.71 23.77
C GLN A 753 -28.94 -23.51 24.04
N LEU A 754 -28.23 -23.01 23.02
CA LEU A 754 -27.39 -21.83 23.13
C LEU A 754 -28.21 -20.54 22.96
N ARG A 755 -27.89 -19.56 23.81
CA ARG A 755 -28.41 -18.19 23.65
C ARG A 755 -28.03 -17.65 22.26
N PRO A 756 -28.85 -16.77 21.64
CA PRO A 756 -28.61 -16.27 20.29
C PRO A 756 -27.18 -15.74 20.07
N GLN A 757 -26.64 -14.96 21.03
CA GLN A 757 -25.30 -14.39 20.94
C GLN A 757 -24.19 -15.45 21.00
N ALA A 758 -24.37 -16.54 21.77
CA ALA A 758 -23.42 -17.65 21.79
C ALA A 758 -23.44 -18.45 20.48
N ARG A 759 -24.61 -18.57 19.85
CA ARG A 759 -24.73 -19.14 18.50
C ARG A 759 -24.04 -18.27 17.46
N TRP A 760 -24.21 -16.96 17.51
CA TRP A 760 -23.56 -16.02 16.58
C TRP A 760 -22.03 -16.06 16.70
N VAL A 761 -21.47 -16.13 17.91
CA VAL A 761 -20.02 -16.34 18.11
C VAL A 761 -19.56 -17.59 17.37
N LEU A 762 -20.26 -18.70 17.58
CA LEU A 762 -19.91 -19.97 16.97
C LEU A 762 -20.05 -19.93 15.44
N GLN A 763 -21.11 -19.30 14.93
CA GLN A 763 -21.32 -19.09 13.49
C GLN A 763 -20.20 -18.28 12.84
N ILE A 764 -19.78 -17.17 13.47
CA ILE A 764 -18.70 -16.32 12.94
C ILE A 764 -17.37 -17.08 12.91
N LEU A 765 -17.02 -17.77 14.01
CA LEU A 765 -15.77 -18.52 14.08
C LEU A 765 -15.75 -19.72 13.12
N SER A 766 -16.92 -20.27 12.78
CA SER A 766 -17.07 -21.36 11.82
C SER A 766 -16.90 -20.95 10.36
N LEU A 767 -16.91 -19.65 10.04
CA LEU A 767 -16.65 -19.19 8.66
C LEU A 767 -15.19 -19.40 8.26
N ASN A 768 -14.26 -19.24 9.21
CA ASN A 768 -12.83 -19.46 9.02
C ASN A 768 -12.29 -20.23 10.24
N PRO A 769 -12.57 -21.55 10.34
CA PRO A 769 -12.01 -22.35 11.41
C PRO A 769 -10.47 -22.30 11.36
N ASP A 770 -9.86 -22.51 12.53
CA ASP A 770 -8.41 -22.48 12.74
C ASP A 770 -7.72 -21.13 12.54
N HIS A 771 -8.47 -20.05 12.27
CA HIS A 771 -7.97 -18.66 12.21
C HIS A 771 -8.25 -17.89 13.52
N ASP A 772 -7.37 -16.93 13.85
CA ASP A 772 -7.52 -16.07 15.03
C ASP A 772 -8.44 -14.87 14.72
N HIS A 773 -9.58 -14.79 15.39
CA HIS A 773 -10.50 -13.65 15.33
C HIS A 773 -10.30 -12.74 16.54
N HIS A 774 -9.89 -11.50 16.32
CA HIS A 774 -9.72 -10.53 17.40
C HIS A 774 -11.05 -10.25 18.13
N ARG A 775 -11.02 -10.13 19.45
CA ARG A 775 -12.23 -9.94 20.27
C ARG A 775 -13.02 -8.70 19.89
N GLU A 776 -12.36 -7.60 19.53
CA GLU A 776 -13.02 -6.34 19.17
C GLU A 776 -13.87 -6.49 17.89
N LEU A 777 -13.38 -7.28 16.92
CA LEU A 777 -14.15 -7.61 15.72
C LEU A 777 -15.41 -8.42 16.07
N LEU A 778 -15.28 -9.40 16.96
CA LEU A 778 -16.43 -10.20 17.44
C LEU A 778 -17.41 -9.31 18.22
N GLU A 779 -16.91 -8.40 19.04
CA GLU A 779 -17.70 -7.45 19.82
C GLU A 779 -18.49 -6.49 18.93
N ASP A 780 -17.86 -5.91 17.91
CA ASP A 780 -18.49 -4.99 16.97
C ASP A 780 -19.61 -5.65 16.15
N ILE A 781 -19.41 -6.91 15.75
CA ILE A 781 -20.41 -7.67 14.98
C ILE A 781 -21.60 -8.07 15.88
N LEU A 782 -21.33 -8.51 17.12
CA LEU A 782 -22.35 -9.07 18.01
C LEU A 782 -23.11 -8.02 18.80
N TRP A 783 -22.45 -6.90 19.12
CA TRP A 783 -22.97 -5.82 19.96
C TRP A 783 -22.57 -4.43 19.44
N PRO A 784 -23.03 -4.04 18.24
CA PRO A 784 -22.70 -2.75 17.66
C PRO A 784 -23.13 -1.59 18.59
N GLY A 785 -22.20 -0.69 18.88
CA GLY A 785 -22.45 0.49 19.74
C GLY A 785 -22.47 0.23 21.24
N VAL A 786 -22.05 -0.95 21.71
CA VAL A 786 -21.86 -1.26 23.13
C VAL A 786 -20.41 -1.00 23.54
N ASP A 787 -20.21 -0.42 24.73
CA ASP A 787 -18.87 -0.16 25.29
C ASP A 787 -18.00 -1.45 25.36
N HIS A 788 -16.72 -1.33 25.01
CA HIS A 788 -15.76 -2.44 24.94
C HIS A 788 -15.72 -3.29 26.21
N SER A 789 -15.77 -2.68 27.40
CA SER A 789 -15.71 -3.42 28.66
C SER A 789 -16.94 -4.33 28.86
N VAL A 790 -18.11 -3.86 28.42
CA VAL A 790 -19.38 -4.58 28.50
C VAL A 790 -19.46 -5.65 27.40
N ALA A 791 -19.01 -5.32 26.19
CA ALA A 791 -18.99 -6.24 25.06
C ALA A 791 -18.01 -7.41 25.31
N CYS A 792 -16.80 -7.12 25.80
CA CYS A 792 -15.82 -8.13 26.19
C CYS A 792 -16.37 -9.09 27.27
N HIS A 793 -17.06 -8.57 28.30
CA HIS A 793 -17.69 -9.42 29.31
C HIS A 793 -18.77 -10.34 28.70
N ARG A 794 -19.63 -9.80 27.81
CA ARG A 794 -20.65 -10.58 27.12
C ARG A 794 -20.06 -11.63 26.18
N LEU A 795 -18.96 -11.30 25.49
CA LEU A 795 -18.22 -12.23 24.64
C LEU A 795 -17.67 -13.40 25.44
N GLN A 796 -17.06 -13.14 26.60
CA GLN A 796 -16.56 -14.19 27.48
C GLN A 796 -17.67 -15.13 27.96
N VAL A 797 -18.84 -14.58 28.33
CA VAL A 797 -20.01 -15.38 28.73
C VAL A 797 -20.54 -16.22 27.55
N ALA A 798 -20.59 -15.64 26.35
CA ALA A 798 -21.02 -16.34 25.13
C ALA A 798 -20.06 -17.49 24.79
N VAL A 799 -18.75 -17.25 24.77
CA VAL A 799 -17.71 -18.27 24.51
C VAL A 799 -17.74 -19.37 25.58
N SER A 800 -17.92 -19.01 26.86
CA SER A 800 -18.04 -19.97 27.95
C SER A 800 -19.24 -20.91 27.76
N SER A 801 -20.37 -20.36 27.30
CA SER A 801 -21.58 -21.14 27.00
C SER A 801 -21.35 -22.14 25.86
N VAL A 802 -20.63 -21.72 24.80
CA VAL A 802 -20.27 -22.62 23.69
C VAL A 802 -19.31 -23.72 24.16
N ARG A 803 -18.26 -23.37 24.93
CA ARG A 803 -17.31 -24.36 25.49
C ARG A 803 -17.99 -25.39 26.38
N SER A 804 -18.98 -24.97 27.17
CA SER A 804 -19.75 -25.89 28.01
C SER A 804 -20.63 -26.86 27.22
N MET A 805 -21.12 -26.46 26.04
CA MET A 805 -21.94 -27.33 25.20
C MET A 805 -21.10 -28.39 24.48
N PHE A 806 -19.88 -28.04 24.08
CA PHE A 806 -18.98 -28.88 23.28
C PHE A 806 -17.83 -29.48 24.09
N SER A 807 -17.96 -29.55 25.42
CA SER A 807 -16.87 -29.98 26.31
C SER A 807 -16.43 -31.44 26.13
N GLU A 808 -17.32 -32.29 25.62
CA GLU A 808 -17.05 -33.71 25.35
C GLU A 808 -16.71 -34.00 23.88
N SER A 809 -16.53 -32.95 23.07
CA SER A 809 -16.21 -33.06 21.64
C SER A 809 -14.85 -32.43 21.31
N ASP A 810 -14.28 -32.80 20.17
CA ASP A 810 -13.00 -32.24 19.68
C ASP A 810 -13.13 -30.82 19.10
N LEU A 811 -14.35 -30.25 19.07
CA LEU A 811 -14.59 -28.86 18.68
C LEU A 811 -14.26 -27.94 19.87
N VAL A 812 -13.16 -27.19 19.75
CA VAL A 812 -12.65 -26.37 20.86
C VAL A 812 -12.44 -24.92 20.46
N ILE A 813 -13.06 -23.99 21.19
CA ILE A 813 -12.71 -22.56 21.07
C ILE A 813 -11.48 -22.26 21.93
N ARG A 814 -10.34 -21.96 21.31
CA ARG A 814 -9.11 -21.54 21.98
C ARG A 814 -9.04 -20.02 22.07
N ARG A 815 -8.38 -19.50 23.11
CA ARG A 815 -8.06 -18.08 23.27
C ARG A 815 -6.55 -17.91 23.20
N ARG A 816 -6.07 -17.02 22.33
CA ARG A 816 -4.66 -16.67 22.19
C ARG A 816 -4.54 -15.15 22.30
N GLY A 817 -4.08 -14.65 23.45
CA GLY A 817 -4.09 -13.22 23.75
C GLY A 817 -5.52 -12.65 23.69
N GLU A 818 -5.73 -11.71 22.78
CA GLU A 818 -7.02 -11.04 22.55
C GLU A 818 -7.83 -11.61 21.38
N SER A 819 -7.45 -12.77 20.86
CA SER A 819 -8.16 -13.45 19.79
C SER A 819 -8.79 -14.77 20.24
N TYR A 820 -9.87 -15.14 19.56
CA TYR A 820 -10.55 -16.42 19.67
C TYR A 820 -10.44 -17.21 18.37
N ARG A 821 -10.25 -18.52 18.47
CA ARG A 821 -10.13 -19.44 17.33
C ARG A 821 -10.98 -20.67 17.58
N LEU A 822 -11.74 -21.10 16.57
CA LEU A 822 -12.41 -22.40 16.58
C LEU A 822 -11.45 -23.46 16.03
N SER A 823 -10.99 -24.37 16.87
CA SER A 823 -10.15 -25.51 16.47
C SER A 823 -11.01 -26.73 16.21
N LEU A 824 -10.78 -27.38 15.07
CA LEU A 824 -11.50 -28.57 14.63
C LEU A 824 -10.57 -29.80 14.57
N PRO A 825 -11.10 -31.03 14.72
CA PRO A 825 -10.32 -32.25 14.57
C PRO A 825 -9.92 -32.52 13.11
N ASP A 826 -8.90 -33.35 12.93
CA ASP A 826 -8.50 -33.84 11.62
C ASP A 826 -9.69 -34.53 10.93
N ARG A 827 -9.89 -34.23 9.63
CA ARG A 827 -11.04 -34.68 8.81
C ARG A 827 -12.38 -33.98 9.10
N ALA A 828 -12.42 -32.91 9.89
CA ALA A 828 -13.61 -32.07 9.99
C ALA A 828 -13.94 -31.39 8.65
N THR A 829 -15.23 -31.24 8.35
CA THR A 829 -15.74 -30.61 7.10
C THR A 829 -16.47 -29.31 7.42
N VAL A 830 -16.28 -28.30 6.57
CA VAL A 830 -16.96 -27.01 6.67
C VAL A 830 -17.35 -26.60 5.26
N ASP A 831 -18.65 -26.59 4.98
CA ASP A 831 -19.18 -26.41 3.63
C ASP A 831 -18.69 -25.15 2.90
N VAL A 832 -18.48 -24.03 3.61
CA VAL A 832 -17.92 -22.78 3.06
C VAL A 832 -16.46 -22.94 2.63
N ARG A 833 -15.64 -23.60 3.46
CA ARG A 833 -14.23 -23.90 3.14
C ARG A 833 -14.16 -24.88 1.98
N ASP A 834 -14.95 -25.96 2.06
CA ASP A 834 -14.99 -27.01 1.04
C ASP A 834 -15.50 -26.46 -0.31
N PHE A 835 -16.43 -25.49 -0.29
CA PHE A 835 -16.89 -24.75 -1.46
C PHE A 835 -15.76 -23.93 -2.10
N ALA A 836 -15.02 -23.16 -1.29
CA ALA A 836 -13.88 -22.37 -1.77
C ALA A 836 -12.78 -23.26 -2.36
N ASP A 837 -12.48 -24.39 -1.72
CA ASP A 837 -11.51 -25.37 -2.18
C ASP A 837 -11.94 -26.03 -3.49
N ALA A 838 -13.22 -26.36 -3.64
CA ALA A 838 -13.78 -26.90 -4.89
C ALA A 838 -13.65 -25.89 -6.04
N LEU A 839 -13.90 -24.60 -5.81
CA LEU A 839 -13.67 -23.55 -6.81
C LEU A 839 -12.19 -23.38 -7.16
N SER A 840 -11.30 -23.47 -6.18
CA SER A 840 -9.84 -23.44 -6.38
C SER A 840 -9.35 -24.63 -7.23
N ARG A 841 -9.87 -25.84 -6.96
CA ARG A 841 -9.64 -27.02 -7.79
C ARG A 841 -10.15 -26.83 -9.22
N ALA A 842 -11.33 -26.24 -9.40
CA ALA A 842 -11.85 -25.91 -10.73
C ALA A 842 -10.96 -24.92 -11.50
N ALA A 843 -10.44 -23.88 -10.81
CA ALA A 843 -9.50 -22.94 -11.41
C ALA A 843 -8.19 -23.64 -11.84
N THR A 844 -7.68 -24.53 -10.99
CA THR A 844 -6.48 -25.34 -11.28
C THR A 844 -6.70 -26.28 -12.47
N ALA A 845 -7.85 -26.95 -12.55
CA ALA A 845 -8.22 -27.79 -13.69
C ALA A 845 -8.38 -26.96 -14.98
N SER A 846 -8.87 -25.72 -14.87
CA SER A 846 -8.94 -24.76 -15.97
C SER A 846 -7.57 -24.42 -16.54
N ALA A 847 -6.59 -24.14 -15.66
CA ALA A 847 -5.21 -23.86 -16.06
C ALA A 847 -4.55 -25.06 -16.78
N ARG A 848 -4.95 -26.29 -16.44
CA ARG A 848 -4.44 -27.53 -17.06
C ARG A 848 -5.20 -27.94 -18.32
N GLY A 849 -6.26 -27.22 -18.70
CA GLY A 849 -7.14 -27.59 -19.81
C GLY A 849 -8.00 -28.84 -19.55
N ASP A 850 -8.08 -29.31 -18.30
CA ASP A 850 -8.85 -30.49 -17.92
C ASP A 850 -10.33 -30.15 -17.75
N VAL A 851 -11.11 -30.35 -18.81
CA VAL A 851 -12.54 -30.04 -18.83
C VAL A 851 -13.33 -30.91 -17.84
N ARG A 852 -12.98 -32.20 -17.71
CA ARG A 852 -13.69 -33.11 -16.80
C ARG A 852 -13.39 -32.79 -15.34
N GLY A 853 -12.15 -32.45 -15.01
CA GLY A 853 -11.76 -31.97 -13.69
C GLY A 853 -12.49 -30.68 -13.30
N ARG A 854 -12.67 -29.73 -14.24
CA ARG A 854 -13.49 -28.52 -14.00
C ARG A 854 -14.94 -28.87 -13.69
N VAL A 855 -15.55 -29.77 -14.47
CA VAL A 855 -16.94 -30.20 -14.28
C VAL A 855 -17.13 -30.78 -12.89
N VAL A 856 -16.29 -31.76 -12.50
CA VAL A 856 -16.38 -32.41 -11.19
C VAL A 856 -16.27 -31.38 -10.05
N ALA A 857 -15.26 -30.51 -10.12
CA ALA A 857 -14.99 -29.54 -9.04
C ALA A 857 -16.08 -28.46 -8.95
N ARG A 858 -16.59 -27.95 -10.07
CA ARG A 858 -17.70 -26.97 -10.07
C ARG A 858 -19.02 -27.60 -9.62
N GLN A 859 -19.27 -28.85 -10.00
CA GLN A 859 -20.45 -29.59 -9.55
C GLN A 859 -20.41 -29.81 -8.04
N GLU A 860 -19.25 -30.15 -7.49
CA GLU A 860 -19.04 -30.28 -6.05
C GLU A 860 -19.32 -28.96 -5.32
N ALA A 861 -18.76 -27.84 -5.79
CA ALA A 861 -19.04 -26.51 -5.23
C ALA A 861 -20.55 -26.19 -5.25
N LEU A 862 -21.25 -26.44 -6.36
CA LEU A 862 -22.69 -26.19 -6.45
C LEU A 862 -23.54 -27.14 -5.61
N ASN A 863 -23.04 -28.34 -5.28
CA ASN A 863 -23.72 -29.25 -4.37
C ASN A 863 -23.58 -28.80 -2.90
N LEU A 864 -22.45 -28.19 -2.56
CA LEU A 864 -22.21 -27.60 -1.23
C LEU A 864 -23.03 -26.31 -1.02
N TYR A 865 -23.22 -25.52 -2.07
CA TYR A 865 -24.05 -24.30 -2.02
C TYR A 865 -25.55 -24.64 -2.03
N THR A 866 -26.12 -24.80 -0.84
CA THR A 866 -27.54 -25.20 -0.65
C THR A 866 -28.49 -24.02 -0.38
N GLY A 867 -27.97 -22.81 -0.22
CA GLY A 867 -28.75 -21.59 0.04
C GLY A 867 -27.85 -20.45 0.50
N GLU A 868 -28.46 -19.35 0.96
CA GLU A 868 -27.72 -18.20 1.48
C GLU A 868 -26.80 -18.58 2.65
N LEU A 869 -25.68 -17.87 2.78
CA LEU A 869 -24.77 -17.99 3.92
C LEU A 869 -25.45 -17.47 5.18
N LEU A 870 -25.52 -18.31 6.22
CA LEU A 870 -26.01 -17.95 7.56
C LEU A 870 -27.28 -17.06 7.51
N PRO A 871 -28.40 -17.56 6.97
CA PRO A 871 -29.62 -16.78 6.80
C PRO A 871 -30.21 -16.31 8.14
N GLU A 872 -29.82 -16.93 9.26
CA GLU A 872 -30.25 -16.52 10.60
C GLU A 872 -29.53 -15.27 11.12
N MET A 873 -28.50 -14.79 10.42
CA MET A 873 -27.70 -13.61 10.79
C MET A 873 -27.91 -12.47 9.78
N SER A 874 -28.96 -11.68 9.95
CA SER A 874 -29.23 -10.50 9.11
C SER A 874 -28.81 -9.20 9.79
N GLY A 875 -28.31 -8.23 9.01
CA GLY A 875 -27.97 -6.89 9.51
C GLY A 875 -26.56 -6.76 10.09
N ALA A 876 -25.65 -7.66 9.71
CA ALA A 876 -24.23 -7.60 10.04
C ALA A 876 -23.44 -7.35 8.73
N PRO A 877 -22.96 -6.12 8.46
CA PRO A 877 -22.43 -5.74 7.15
C PRO A 877 -21.34 -6.66 6.60
N ASN A 878 -20.43 -7.14 7.45
CA ASN A 878 -19.36 -8.05 7.03
C ASN A 878 -19.90 -9.42 6.57
N ILE A 879 -20.97 -9.92 7.20
CA ILE A 879 -21.62 -11.19 6.84
C ILE A 879 -22.50 -11.00 5.61
N ASP A 880 -23.16 -9.84 5.49
CA ASP A 880 -23.97 -9.50 4.33
C ASP A 880 -23.11 -9.35 3.06
N GLU A 881 -21.94 -8.69 3.16
CA GLU A 881 -20.96 -8.61 2.08
C GLU A 881 -20.42 -10.00 1.68
N GLU A 882 -20.11 -10.85 2.66
CA GLU A 882 -19.59 -12.20 2.42
C GLU A 882 -20.66 -13.14 1.82
N ARG A 883 -21.91 -13.02 2.28
CA ARG A 883 -23.07 -13.71 1.70
C ARG A 883 -23.22 -13.36 0.24
N GLU A 884 -23.18 -12.07 -0.09
CA GLU A 884 -23.30 -11.56 -1.45
C GLU A 884 -22.11 -12.01 -2.33
N ARG A 885 -20.89 -12.02 -1.78
CA ARG A 885 -19.69 -12.51 -2.47
C ARG A 885 -19.81 -14.00 -2.83
N LEU A 886 -20.19 -14.86 -1.87
CA LEU A 886 -20.32 -16.30 -2.09
C LEU A 886 -21.52 -16.64 -2.98
N HIS A 887 -22.61 -15.87 -2.88
CA HIS A 887 -23.76 -15.98 -3.77
C HIS A 887 -23.38 -15.72 -5.23
N ARG A 888 -22.68 -14.61 -5.51
CA ARG A 888 -22.14 -14.30 -6.84
C ARG A 888 -21.13 -15.35 -7.32
N ALA A 889 -20.30 -15.88 -6.43
CA ALA A 889 -19.37 -16.95 -6.77
C ALA A 889 -20.09 -18.25 -7.18
N ALA A 890 -21.18 -18.62 -6.50
CA ALA A 890 -21.99 -19.78 -6.86
C ALA A 890 -22.70 -19.59 -8.21
N ALA A 891 -23.28 -18.42 -8.46
CA ALA A 891 -23.90 -18.09 -9.75
C ALA A 891 -22.88 -18.17 -10.91
N ALA A 892 -21.69 -17.60 -10.72
CA ALA A 892 -20.59 -17.67 -11.69
C ALA A 892 -20.08 -19.10 -11.91
N ALA A 893 -20.00 -19.91 -10.85
CA ALA A 893 -19.62 -21.32 -10.97
C ALA A 893 -20.65 -22.12 -11.78
N ALA A 894 -21.94 -21.84 -11.61
CA ALA A 894 -23.01 -22.42 -12.42
C ALA A 894 -22.93 -22.00 -13.90
N ALA A 895 -22.72 -20.71 -14.19
CA ALA A 895 -22.53 -20.24 -15.57
C ALA A 895 -21.33 -20.94 -16.24
N ALA A 896 -20.21 -21.04 -15.52
CA ALA A 896 -19.00 -21.65 -16.03
C ALA A 896 -19.14 -23.17 -16.23
N LEU A 897 -19.85 -23.86 -15.33
CA LEU A 897 -20.16 -25.28 -15.46
C LEU A 897 -21.09 -25.54 -16.65
N ALA A 898 -22.08 -24.68 -16.90
CA ALA A 898 -22.93 -24.77 -18.09
C ALA A 898 -22.11 -24.68 -19.40
N SER A 899 -21.12 -23.78 -19.43
CA SER A 899 -20.20 -23.68 -20.57
C SER A 899 -19.29 -24.90 -20.72
N ASP A 900 -18.88 -25.54 -19.62
CA ASP A 900 -18.09 -26.78 -19.68
C ASP A 900 -18.92 -27.96 -20.21
N TYR A 901 -20.15 -28.14 -19.72
CA TYR A 901 -21.08 -29.15 -20.24
C TYR A 901 -21.35 -28.94 -21.74
N ARG A 902 -21.55 -27.69 -22.16
CA ARG A 902 -21.67 -27.35 -23.59
C ARG A 902 -20.44 -27.77 -24.39
N THR A 903 -19.24 -27.55 -23.83
CA THR A 903 -17.97 -27.94 -24.48
C THR A 903 -17.84 -29.47 -24.61
N LEU A 904 -18.39 -30.22 -23.64
CA LEU A 904 -18.44 -31.69 -23.68
C LEU A 904 -19.58 -32.25 -24.55
N GLY A 905 -20.46 -31.40 -25.06
CA GLY A 905 -21.64 -31.81 -25.83
C GLY A 905 -22.81 -32.30 -24.97
N GLU A 906 -22.76 -32.07 -23.66
CA GLU A 906 -23.78 -32.48 -22.68
C GLU A 906 -24.84 -31.37 -22.53
N TYR A 907 -25.58 -31.10 -23.62
CA TYR A 907 -26.45 -29.93 -23.75
C TYR A 907 -27.62 -29.87 -22.74
N GLU A 908 -28.18 -31.02 -22.34
CA GLU A 908 -29.25 -31.06 -21.33
C GLU A 908 -28.75 -30.61 -19.95
N GLN A 909 -27.56 -31.06 -19.54
CA GLN A 909 -26.94 -30.65 -18.28
C GLN A 909 -26.48 -29.20 -18.33
N ALA A 910 -25.98 -28.74 -19.49
CA ALA A 910 -25.67 -27.34 -19.72
C ALA A 910 -26.91 -26.45 -19.52
N LEU A 911 -28.07 -26.87 -20.04
CA LEU A 911 -29.34 -26.14 -19.92
C LEU A 911 -29.78 -26.01 -18.46
N VAL A 912 -29.82 -27.13 -17.72
CA VAL A 912 -30.20 -27.14 -16.29
C VAL A 912 -29.27 -26.24 -15.46
N THR A 913 -27.97 -26.28 -15.76
CA THR A 913 -26.98 -25.49 -15.01
C THR A 913 -27.06 -24.00 -15.36
N ALA A 914 -27.32 -23.65 -16.63
CA ALA A 914 -27.54 -22.26 -17.05
C ALA A 914 -28.80 -21.67 -16.42
N GLN A 915 -29.89 -22.44 -16.34
CA GLN A 915 -31.09 -22.05 -15.60
C GLN A 915 -30.80 -21.81 -14.12
N ARG A 916 -30.03 -22.70 -13.48
CA ARG A 916 -29.62 -22.54 -12.08
C ARG A 916 -28.76 -21.28 -11.87
N SER A 917 -27.88 -20.93 -12.81
CA SER A 917 -27.09 -19.69 -12.75
C SER A 917 -27.97 -18.45 -12.75
N VAL A 918 -28.95 -18.40 -13.68
CA VAL A 918 -29.93 -17.30 -13.77
C VAL A 918 -30.82 -17.21 -12.52
N GLN A 919 -31.22 -18.35 -11.95
CA GLN A 919 -32.01 -18.40 -10.70
C GLN A 919 -31.23 -17.90 -9.48
N LEU A 920 -29.91 -18.13 -9.46
CA LEU A 920 -29.05 -17.62 -8.42
C LEU A 920 -28.86 -16.10 -8.60
N ASP A 921 -28.33 -15.66 -9.75
CA ASP A 921 -28.11 -14.25 -10.02
C ASP A 921 -28.68 -13.84 -11.38
N GLN A 922 -29.84 -13.18 -11.33
CA GLN A 922 -30.53 -12.69 -12.53
C GLN A 922 -29.82 -11.53 -13.21
N TYR A 923 -28.83 -10.89 -12.58
CA TYR A 923 -28.11 -9.74 -13.14
C TYR A 923 -26.84 -10.15 -13.90
N GLN A 924 -26.56 -11.45 -13.99
CA GLN A 924 -25.41 -11.96 -14.74
C GLN A 924 -25.74 -12.13 -16.23
N ASP A 925 -25.41 -11.12 -17.05
CA ASP A 925 -25.70 -11.10 -18.50
C ASP A 925 -25.28 -12.37 -19.26
N ASN A 926 -24.09 -12.90 -18.95
CA ASN A 926 -23.55 -14.07 -19.64
C ASN A 926 -24.40 -15.34 -19.45
N ALA A 927 -25.05 -15.50 -18.28
CA ALA A 927 -25.88 -16.66 -17.99
C ALA A 927 -27.13 -16.69 -18.88
N TRP A 928 -27.74 -15.53 -19.12
CA TRP A 928 -28.88 -15.36 -20.01
C TRP A 928 -28.53 -15.66 -21.48
N VAL A 929 -27.35 -15.19 -21.94
CA VAL A 929 -26.87 -15.45 -23.30
C VAL A 929 -26.64 -16.95 -23.51
N VAL A 930 -25.94 -17.60 -22.59
CA VAL A 930 -25.69 -19.05 -22.66
C VAL A 930 -27.00 -19.84 -22.62
N LEU A 931 -27.97 -19.44 -21.80
CA LEU A 931 -29.27 -20.09 -21.70
C LEU A 931 -30.08 -19.97 -23.01
N ALA A 932 -30.11 -18.78 -23.63
CA ALA A 932 -30.79 -18.56 -24.91
C ALA A 932 -30.16 -19.37 -26.06
N ASP A 933 -28.82 -19.39 -26.12
CA ASP A 933 -28.07 -20.15 -27.13
C ASP A 933 -28.30 -21.67 -26.99
N LEU A 934 -28.40 -22.17 -25.76
CA LEU A 934 -28.69 -23.59 -25.50
C LEU A 934 -30.10 -23.98 -25.96
N HIS A 935 -31.11 -23.14 -25.70
CA HIS A 935 -32.46 -23.38 -26.23
C HIS A 935 -32.50 -23.38 -27.76
N GLU A 936 -31.79 -22.47 -28.42
CA GLU A 936 -31.68 -22.44 -29.88
C GLU A 936 -30.95 -23.67 -30.44
N THR A 937 -29.86 -24.09 -29.78
CA THR A 937 -29.10 -25.30 -30.16
C THR A 937 -29.94 -26.58 -30.01
N LEU A 938 -30.84 -26.63 -29.02
CA LEU A 938 -31.78 -27.72 -28.80
C LEU A 938 -33.05 -27.63 -29.67
N GLY A 939 -33.19 -26.60 -30.51
CA GLY A 939 -34.31 -26.42 -31.43
C GLY A 939 -35.56 -25.77 -30.84
N ASP A 940 -35.50 -25.25 -29.62
CA ASP A 940 -36.60 -24.55 -28.95
C ASP A 940 -36.48 -23.03 -29.10
N LEU A 941 -36.78 -22.54 -30.31
CA LEU A 941 -36.73 -21.12 -30.66
C LEU A 941 -37.68 -20.26 -29.81
N SER A 942 -38.82 -20.81 -29.39
CA SER A 942 -39.78 -20.13 -28.52
C SER A 942 -39.19 -19.79 -27.15
N SER A 943 -38.54 -20.76 -26.50
CA SER A 943 -37.89 -20.53 -25.22
C SER A 943 -36.67 -19.62 -25.34
N ALA A 944 -35.90 -19.73 -26.43
CA ALA A 944 -34.77 -18.83 -26.69
C ALA A 944 -35.20 -17.36 -26.80
N GLU A 945 -36.29 -17.08 -27.54
CA GLU A 945 -36.85 -15.73 -27.62
C GLU A 945 -37.40 -15.24 -26.28
N TYR A 946 -38.08 -16.10 -25.52
CA TYR A 946 -38.59 -15.76 -24.20
C TYR A 946 -37.46 -15.35 -23.24
N VAL A 947 -36.39 -16.15 -23.17
CA VAL A 947 -35.19 -15.87 -22.34
C VAL A 947 -34.55 -14.53 -22.74
N ARG A 948 -34.43 -14.23 -24.04
CA ARG A 948 -33.90 -12.93 -24.51
C ARG A 948 -34.79 -11.75 -24.14
N ARG A 949 -36.11 -11.90 -24.17
CA ARG A 949 -37.05 -10.85 -23.77
C ARG A 949 -36.97 -10.58 -22.27
N GLU A 950 -36.91 -11.60 -21.43
CA GLU A 950 -36.77 -11.37 -19.99
C GLU A 950 -35.40 -10.83 -19.59
N HIS A 951 -34.34 -11.25 -20.27
CA HIS A 951 -33.02 -10.63 -20.10
C HIS A 951 -33.05 -9.13 -20.42
N ALA A 952 -33.68 -8.75 -21.54
CA ALA A 952 -33.84 -7.35 -21.94
C ALA A 952 -34.67 -6.55 -20.92
N ARG A 953 -35.68 -7.16 -20.31
CA ARG A 953 -36.51 -6.54 -19.26
C ARG A 953 -35.69 -6.28 -17.98
N ILE A 954 -34.97 -7.29 -17.49
CA ILE A 954 -34.13 -7.16 -16.29
C ILE A 954 -33.04 -6.09 -16.48
N ARG A 955 -32.45 -6.02 -17.68
CA ARG A 955 -31.48 -4.96 -18.02
C ARG A 955 -32.10 -3.57 -18.03
N ALA A 956 -33.33 -3.42 -18.52
CA ALA A 956 -34.04 -2.15 -18.49
C ALA A 956 -34.39 -1.71 -17.07
N ASP A 957 -34.76 -2.64 -16.18
CA ASP A 957 -35.04 -2.33 -14.77
C ASP A 957 -33.78 -1.82 -14.03
N LEU A 958 -32.59 -2.32 -14.38
CA LEU A 958 -31.30 -1.82 -13.86
C LEU A 958 -30.96 -0.41 -14.37
N GLU A 959 -31.24 -0.10 -15.64
CA GLU A 959 -30.96 1.22 -16.22
C GLU A 959 -31.82 2.33 -15.58
N VAL A 960 -33.04 2.01 -15.11
CA VAL A 960 -33.95 2.97 -14.46
C VAL A 960 -33.57 3.24 -12.99
N ALA A 961 -32.89 2.32 -12.32
CA ALA A 961 -32.49 2.46 -10.91
C ALA A 961 -31.23 3.32 -10.68
N VAL A 962 -30.50 3.67 -11.75
CA VAL A 962 -29.22 4.40 -11.70
C VAL A 962 -29.39 5.91 -12.04
N PHE A 963 -30.61 6.37 -12.34
CA PHE A 963 -30.91 7.78 -12.64
C PHE A 963 -31.52 8.56 -11.47
#